data_AF-A0A7Y5W455-F1
#
_entry.id   AF-A0A7Y5W455-F1
#
_cell.length_a   1.000
_cell.length_b   1.000
_cell.length_c   1.000
_cell.angle_alpha   90.00
_cell.angle_beta   90.00
_cell.angle_gamma   90.00
#
_symmetry.space_group_name_H-M   'P 1'
#
loop_
_entity.id
_entity.type
_entity.pdbx_description
1 polymer ?
#
loop_
_entity_poly.entity_id
_entity_poly.type
_entity_poly.pdbx_seq_one_letter_code
_entity_poly.pdbx_strand_id
1 'polypeptide(L)'
;MKSYCLILLAVFASQASAADSFTLVADGQTKAQIVIGDPAPETVRFAAKELCAFVAKMSGAELPITARPAAGTPAIRLGPAAREVLSPEDLKGIRRDGYVILPAGADLCVAGIDDAGPRTDIEALLARNETHSMPTWDFQRGTLYGVYRLLEALGVRWFLPGEFGQRVPQSNSVVFSGAIRENPHFISRTVGYWSLWPGGYYQKDYQKITVMPGERAAIGFTPVENRMWELRMRGATFQIPLNHYPSSTRWVERFGREHPEYFAVYPDGSRSNVDPAEDGHLCYTEPGVVRESVADIRAFIAGRDCESRGISRIHPITKRPMNEDNKGWPEHIAYAGYFSLLPHDGFRPCACERCEALISSSGEKGAEHSRLVWPYVASCAAEAPEAKVTCLAYGSYARPYPGMEKLPANVVVGFCAFSHPASLYYKDTFEQYQQSVRSWAQRAHGKLAFWQHYLASNRDEESVGIPEHTPAMYARAARVMAEYGDHVFCEMMADSIEFELFNRYLLMKLFYDPTLDERKIFQDYVLKFYGPQAGPLVAEIYADIEAKCIERYRSKSAASTIWERLFSEATMRSYQEKADRAVKAAASTQYESAVAALKAYYLGLMERGRARYADPLTHLLAADHPDLVPRIARFQKMLAALPPAPGRTAGAEHAAAGDQAGRDSSADTAQFEAGLTAASTLCKAGNHAEAIAAWLRLGESKSDPEERYQAIAAAAECVRLHQGNEAKALETCRQIGAEPYVKAARASIYQWTSSPKQVLAEFGDEDFSAWPEPLAAVGCAVRGAAHFQLKSGPEAARDYLRTFQLAKTYDKWAAFQRLGDTCWKLLDDPVLAEACYRKCMSDFGGGWPGLQARVNCGELLCSQQRYDDALECYAGSPVKGGTWGVSMLIGTAKVHIAAGRKTEAVATLKQALATFGIMPHQKKECETLLAAP
;
A
#
# COMPACT_ATOMS: atom_id res chain seq x y z
N MET A 1 45.40 -36.33 2.21
CA MET A 1 45.31 -37.46 1.25
C MET A 1 43.87 -37.54 0.80
N LYS A 2 43.55 -36.90 -0.33
CA LYS A 2 43.12 -37.52 -1.59
C LYS A 2 41.84 -38.37 -1.46
N SER A 3 40.71 -37.78 -1.85
CA SER A 3 39.66 -38.47 -2.61
C SER A 3 39.02 -37.46 -3.56
N TYR A 4 39.36 -37.61 -4.84
CA TYR A 4 38.86 -36.86 -5.97
C TYR A 4 37.47 -37.41 -6.36
N CYS A 5 36.44 -36.57 -6.38
CA CYS A 5 35.25 -36.82 -7.18
C CYS A 5 35.31 -35.90 -8.41
N LEU A 6 35.77 -36.47 -9.53
CA LEU A 6 35.57 -35.91 -10.85
C LEU A 6 34.06 -35.96 -11.17
N ILE A 7 33.40 -34.82 -11.18
CA ILE A 7 32.12 -34.67 -11.88
C ILE A 7 32.48 -34.34 -13.34
N LEU A 8 32.21 -35.29 -14.23
CA LEU A 8 32.27 -35.11 -15.68
C LEU A 8 31.27 -34.01 -16.09
N LEU A 9 31.79 -32.84 -16.43
CA LEU A 9 31.10 -31.81 -17.20
C LEU A 9 30.80 -32.35 -18.59
N ALA A 10 29.60 -32.90 -18.79
CA ALA A 10 29.04 -33.10 -20.12
C ALA A 10 28.65 -31.72 -20.66
N VAL A 11 29.58 -31.10 -21.39
CA VAL A 11 29.32 -29.92 -22.22
C VAL A 11 28.43 -30.36 -23.37
N PHE A 12 27.11 -30.20 -23.22
CA PHE A 12 26.22 -30.11 -24.38
C PHE A 12 26.46 -28.75 -25.03
N ALA A 13 27.48 -28.68 -25.88
CA ALA A 13 27.57 -27.63 -26.87
C ALA A 13 26.42 -27.86 -27.85
N SER A 14 25.32 -27.11 -27.69
CA SER A 14 24.35 -26.95 -28.76
C SER A 14 25.08 -26.31 -29.92
N GLN A 15 25.37 -27.08 -30.97
CA GLN A 15 25.78 -26.54 -32.26
C GLN A 15 24.59 -25.75 -32.82
N ALA A 16 24.51 -24.46 -32.49
CA ALA A 16 23.74 -23.51 -33.27
C ALA A 16 24.37 -23.50 -34.66
N SER A 17 23.59 -23.81 -35.70
CA SER A 17 24.09 -23.76 -37.07
C SER A 17 24.45 -22.30 -37.40
N ALA A 18 25.53 -22.08 -38.16
CA ALA A 18 25.95 -20.74 -38.59
C ALA A 18 24.92 -20.00 -39.46
N ALA A 19 23.82 -20.65 -39.85
CA ALA A 19 22.76 -20.08 -40.68
C ALA A 19 21.78 -19.18 -39.90
N ASP A 20 21.80 -19.19 -38.57
CA ASP A 20 20.84 -18.45 -37.71
C ASP A 20 21.46 -17.24 -37.01
N SER A 21 22.70 -16.86 -37.33
CA SER A 21 23.42 -15.76 -36.70
C SER A 21 23.58 -14.55 -37.62
N PHE A 22 23.36 -13.34 -37.09
CA PHE A 22 23.54 -12.07 -37.78
C PHE A 22 24.62 -11.22 -37.08
N THR A 23 25.65 -10.83 -37.82
CA THR A 23 26.79 -10.05 -37.30
C THR A 23 26.56 -8.56 -37.52
N LEU A 24 26.44 -7.81 -36.43
CA LEU A 24 26.29 -6.34 -36.46
C LEU A 24 27.66 -5.67 -36.53
N VAL A 25 28.59 -6.15 -35.70
CA VAL A 25 29.96 -5.64 -35.57
C VAL A 25 30.89 -6.84 -35.43
N ALA A 26 32.04 -6.81 -36.10
CA ALA A 26 33.12 -7.77 -35.90
C ALA A 26 34.45 -7.03 -35.88
N ASP A 27 35.30 -7.38 -34.91
CA ASP A 27 36.62 -6.78 -34.72
C ASP A 27 36.60 -5.23 -34.63
N GLY A 28 35.57 -4.68 -33.98
CA GLY A 28 35.37 -3.23 -33.81
C GLY A 28 34.93 -2.52 -35.09
N GLN A 29 34.62 -3.25 -36.17
CA GLN A 29 34.16 -2.69 -37.44
C GLN A 29 32.70 -3.07 -37.71
N THR A 30 31.93 -2.10 -38.20
CA THR A 30 30.55 -2.34 -38.61
C THR A 30 30.49 -3.31 -39.77
N LYS A 31 29.61 -4.31 -39.66
CA LYS A 31 29.33 -5.30 -40.72
C LYS A 31 27.92 -5.17 -41.28
N ALA A 32 27.09 -4.34 -40.65
CA ALA A 32 25.72 -4.07 -41.05
C ALA A 32 25.42 -2.57 -41.07
N GLN A 33 24.30 -2.22 -41.71
CA GLN A 33 23.68 -0.89 -41.68
C GLN A 33 22.26 -1.00 -41.10
N ILE A 34 21.73 0.08 -40.54
CA ILE A 34 20.33 0.16 -40.11
C ILE A 34 19.51 0.79 -41.24
N VAL A 35 18.45 0.11 -41.70
CA VAL A 35 17.57 0.58 -42.77
C VAL A 35 16.17 0.83 -42.22
N ILE A 36 15.66 2.05 -42.38
CA ILE A 36 14.38 2.48 -41.77
C ILE A 36 13.22 2.70 -42.77
N GLY A 37 13.54 2.82 -44.07
CA GLY A 37 12.57 3.15 -45.12
C GLY A 37 12.38 4.67 -45.31
N ASP A 38 11.64 5.05 -46.35
CA ASP A 38 11.35 6.45 -46.70
C ASP A 38 9.89 6.63 -47.18
N PRO A 39 9.03 7.36 -46.43
CA PRO A 39 9.29 7.98 -45.14
C PRO A 39 9.24 6.96 -43.98
N ALA A 40 10.19 7.04 -43.04
CA ALA A 40 10.13 6.28 -41.79
C ALA A 40 9.32 7.02 -40.73
N PRO A 41 8.43 6.37 -39.94
CA PRO A 41 7.77 6.97 -38.79
C PRO A 41 8.76 7.56 -37.76
N GLU A 42 8.35 8.60 -37.02
CA GLU A 42 9.15 9.23 -35.95
C GLU A 42 9.63 8.19 -34.93
N THR A 43 8.75 7.26 -34.56
CA THR A 43 9.04 6.15 -33.63
C THR A 43 10.13 5.20 -34.15
N VAL A 44 10.16 4.94 -35.46
CA VAL A 44 11.17 4.10 -36.11
C VAL A 44 12.50 4.83 -36.24
N ARG A 45 12.48 6.14 -36.52
CA ARG A 45 13.70 6.97 -36.50
C ARG A 45 14.33 6.99 -35.10
N PHE A 46 13.51 7.13 -34.06
CA PHE A 46 13.97 7.04 -32.68
C PHE A 46 14.54 5.64 -32.36
N ALA A 47 13.87 4.57 -32.81
CA ALA A 47 14.37 3.20 -32.63
C ALA A 47 15.75 2.98 -33.28
N ALA A 48 15.96 3.51 -34.48
CA ALA A 48 17.26 3.43 -35.16
C ALA A 48 18.37 4.16 -34.39
N LYS A 49 18.07 5.34 -33.83
CA LYS A 49 18.99 6.09 -32.98
C LYS A 49 19.36 5.31 -31.72
N GLU A 50 18.37 4.74 -31.01
CA GLU A 50 18.63 3.93 -29.80
C GLU A 50 19.48 2.69 -30.15
N LEU A 51 19.16 1.97 -31.23
CA LEU A 51 19.95 0.81 -31.67
C LEU A 51 21.40 1.20 -31.96
N CYS A 52 21.61 2.25 -32.76
CA CYS A 52 22.95 2.73 -33.10
C CYS A 52 23.73 3.15 -31.84
N ALA A 53 23.10 3.93 -30.96
CA ALA A 53 23.72 4.41 -29.73
C ALA A 53 24.16 3.26 -28.81
N PHE A 54 23.32 2.24 -28.60
CA PHE A 54 23.70 1.12 -27.73
C PHE A 54 24.73 0.19 -28.37
N VAL A 55 24.68 -0.05 -29.69
CA VAL A 55 25.73 -0.83 -30.38
C VAL A 55 27.07 -0.10 -30.32
N ALA A 56 27.07 1.24 -30.46
CA ALA A 56 28.27 2.06 -30.27
C ALA A 56 28.77 1.99 -28.83
N LYS A 57 27.88 2.08 -27.82
CA LYS A 57 28.25 1.88 -26.40
C LYS A 57 28.82 0.49 -26.12
N MET A 58 28.39 -0.54 -26.84
CA MET A 58 28.90 -1.92 -26.68
C MET A 58 30.26 -2.14 -27.33
N SER A 59 30.49 -1.56 -28.51
CA SER A 59 31.57 -1.98 -29.41
C SER A 59 32.53 -0.88 -29.86
N GLY A 60 32.18 0.38 -29.61
CA GLY A 60 32.86 1.55 -30.16
C GLY A 60 32.54 1.86 -31.63
N ALA A 61 31.73 1.02 -32.30
CA ALA A 61 31.40 1.18 -33.71
C ALA A 61 29.97 1.72 -33.91
N GLU A 62 29.81 2.74 -34.75
CA GLU A 62 28.52 3.35 -35.09
C GLU A 62 27.94 2.74 -36.38
N LEU A 63 26.76 2.12 -36.27
CA LEU A 63 26.06 1.56 -37.43
C LEU A 63 25.48 2.70 -38.31
N PRO A 64 25.77 2.75 -39.62
CA PRO A 64 25.17 3.74 -40.51
C PRO A 64 23.64 3.58 -40.55
N ILE A 65 22.90 4.68 -40.39
CA ILE A 65 21.43 4.71 -40.54
C ILE A 65 21.10 5.23 -41.95
N THR A 66 20.40 4.43 -42.75
CA THR A 66 20.09 4.73 -44.14
C THR A 66 18.59 4.55 -44.44
N ALA A 67 18.10 5.29 -45.44
CA ALA A 67 16.71 5.17 -45.89
C ALA A 67 16.48 3.91 -46.75
N ARG A 68 17.50 3.50 -47.52
CA ARG A 68 17.47 2.35 -48.42
C ARG A 68 18.74 1.50 -48.24
N PRO A 69 18.68 0.17 -48.46
CA PRO A 69 19.84 -0.69 -48.29
C PRO A 69 20.93 -0.37 -49.32
N ALA A 70 22.17 -0.17 -48.86
CA ALA A 70 23.35 -0.20 -49.72
C ALA A 70 23.63 -1.63 -50.23
N ALA A 71 23.91 -1.78 -51.52
CA ALA A 71 24.17 -3.08 -52.15
C ALA A 71 25.38 -3.79 -51.52
N GLY A 72 25.24 -5.08 -51.23
CA GLY A 72 26.32 -5.91 -50.67
C GLY A 72 26.57 -5.74 -49.17
N THR A 73 25.85 -4.83 -48.49
CA THR A 73 25.96 -4.62 -47.05
C THR A 73 24.73 -5.17 -46.33
N PRO A 74 24.86 -6.18 -45.44
CA PRO A 74 23.77 -6.69 -44.61
C PRO A 74 22.99 -5.58 -43.90
N ALA A 75 21.66 -5.68 -43.88
CA ALA A 75 20.80 -4.66 -43.29
C ALA A 75 20.09 -5.16 -42.02
N ILE A 76 20.05 -4.32 -40.99
CA ILE A 76 19.08 -4.38 -39.90
C ILE A 76 17.89 -3.53 -40.33
N ARG A 77 16.85 -4.16 -40.83
CA ARG A 77 15.65 -3.48 -41.34
C ARG A 77 14.67 -3.23 -40.20
N LEU A 78 14.19 -2.00 -40.08
CA LEU A 78 13.26 -1.60 -39.02
C LEU A 78 11.92 -1.15 -39.62
N GLY A 79 10.81 -1.56 -39.02
CA GLY A 79 9.48 -1.03 -39.30
C GLY A 79 9.07 -1.21 -40.77
N PRO A 80 8.76 -0.13 -41.51
CA PRO A 80 8.42 -0.22 -42.93
C PRO A 80 9.45 -0.98 -43.77
N ALA A 81 10.75 -0.74 -43.57
CA ALA A 81 11.81 -1.43 -44.32
C ALA A 81 11.85 -2.94 -44.05
N ALA A 82 11.47 -3.39 -42.86
CA ALA A 82 11.35 -4.82 -42.54
C ALA A 82 10.13 -5.44 -43.23
N ARG A 83 9.00 -4.72 -43.26
CA ARG A 83 7.75 -5.18 -43.86
C ARG A 83 7.83 -5.32 -45.39
N GLU A 84 8.79 -4.68 -46.05
CA GLU A 84 9.06 -4.88 -47.48
C GLU A 84 9.62 -6.28 -47.81
N VAL A 85 10.27 -6.92 -46.83
CA VAL A 85 10.98 -8.19 -47.03
C VAL A 85 10.26 -9.36 -46.34
N LEU A 86 9.60 -9.10 -45.22
CA LEU A 86 8.84 -10.10 -44.48
C LEU A 86 7.55 -10.49 -45.19
N SER A 87 7.21 -11.76 -45.15
CA SER A 87 5.95 -12.27 -45.71
C SER A 87 4.75 -11.91 -44.81
N PRO A 88 3.52 -11.94 -45.34
CA PRO A 88 2.31 -11.80 -44.51
C PRO A 88 2.23 -12.82 -43.37
N GLU A 89 2.76 -14.04 -43.54
CA GLU A 89 2.78 -15.06 -42.49
C GLU A 89 3.78 -14.69 -41.38
N ASP A 90 4.92 -14.07 -41.72
CA ASP A 90 5.88 -13.57 -40.73
C ASP A 90 5.28 -12.45 -39.86
N LEU A 91 4.38 -11.65 -40.41
CA LEU A 91 3.74 -10.53 -39.70
C LEU A 91 2.45 -10.92 -38.98
N LYS A 92 1.94 -12.12 -39.22
CA LYS A 92 0.68 -12.61 -38.66
C LYS A 92 0.72 -12.67 -37.13
N GLY A 93 -0.35 -12.21 -36.49
CA GLY A 93 -0.51 -12.31 -35.03
C GLY A 93 0.32 -11.30 -34.21
N ILE A 94 1.00 -10.35 -34.84
CA ILE A 94 1.54 -9.18 -34.13
C ILE A 94 0.36 -8.35 -33.62
N ARG A 95 0.32 -8.11 -32.31
CA ARG A 95 -0.68 -7.29 -31.63
C ARG A 95 -0.06 -5.94 -31.25
N ARG A 96 -0.88 -5.04 -30.68
CA ARG A 96 -0.41 -3.78 -30.10
C ARG A 96 0.77 -4.04 -29.13
N ASP A 97 1.81 -3.23 -29.26
CA ASP A 97 3.10 -3.35 -28.54
C ASP A 97 3.89 -4.66 -28.78
N GLY A 98 3.42 -5.51 -29.70
CA GLY A 98 4.11 -6.72 -30.14
C GLY A 98 5.07 -6.45 -31.29
N TYR A 99 5.98 -7.40 -31.51
CA TYR A 99 6.99 -7.34 -32.56
C TYR A 99 7.51 -8.72 -32.96
N VAL A 100 8.20 -8.75 -34.09
CA VAL A 100 9.02 -9.86 -34.55
C VAL A 100 10.45 -9.40 -34.84
N ILE A 101 11.42 -10.27 -34.58
CA ILE A 101 12.84 -10.15 -34.92
C ILE A 101 13.22 -11.43 -35.67
N LEU A 102 13.43 -11.35 -36.97
CA LEU A 102 13.60 -12.51 -37.84
C LEU A 102 14.78 -12.31 -38.80
N PRO A 103 15.65 -13.32 -39.00
CA PRO A 103 16.56 -13.32 -40.13
C PRO A 103 15.75 -13.49 -41.44
N ALA A 104 16.11 -12.73 -42.47
CA ALA A 104 15.50 -12.77 -43.80
C ALA A 104 16.60 -12.68 -44.87
N GLY A 105 17.10 -13.84 -45.33
CA GLY A 105 18.26 -13.90 -46.21
C GLY A 105 19.52 -13.39 -45.50
N ALA A 106 20.15 -12.35 -46.05
CA ALA A 106 21.31 -11.70 -45.45
C ALA A 106 20.96 -10.59 -44.44
N ASP A 107 19.66 -10.31 -44.23
CA ASP A 107 19.18 -9.19 -43.43
C ASP A 107 18.58 -9.67 -42.09
N LEU A 108 18.54 -8.78 -41.10
CA LEU A 108 17.81 -8.96 -39.84
C LEU A 108 16.64 -7.98 -39.81
N CYS A 109 15.41 -8.49 -39.74
CA CYS A 109 14.20 -7.69 -39.76
C CYS A 109 13.60 -7.54 -38.36
N VAL A 110 13.34 -6.29 -37.95
CA VAL A 110 12.59 -5.96 -36.73
C VAL A 110 11.32 -5.20 -37.13
N ALA A 111 10.16 -5.80 -36.88
CA ALA A 111 8.88 -5.22 -37.26
C ALA A 111 7.86 -5.30 -36.12
N GLY A 112 7.21 -4.18 -35.82
CA GLY A 112 6.02 -4.11 -34.99
C GLY A 112 4.92 -3.27 -35.65
N ILE A 113 3.90 -2.90 -34.88
CA ILE A 113 2.88 -1.92 -35.31
C ILE A 113 3.34 -0.54 -34.83
N ASP A 114 3.41 0.43 -35.75
CA ASP A 114 3.91 1.77 -35.48
C ASP A 114 2.91 2.81 -36.00
N ASP A 115 2.65 3.83 -35.20
CA ASP A 115 1.95 5.04 -35.65
C ASP A 115 2.98 6.07 -36.15
N ALA A 116 2.54 7.00 -37.00
CA ALA A 116 3.36 8.05 -37.57
C ALA A 116 2.73 9.44 -37.39
N GLY A 117 3.55 10.48 -37.54
CA GLY A 117 3.16 11.88 -37.50
C GLY A 117 3.80 12.64 -36.32
N PRO A 118 3.78 13.99 -36.34
CA PRO A 118 4.52 14.82 -35.38
C PRO A 118 4.20 14.56 -33.90
N ARG A 119 2.97 14.10 -33.60
CA ARG A 119 2.56 13.74 -32.22
C ARG A 119 3.29 12.52 -31.66
N THR A 120 3.92 11.72 -32.51
CA THR A 120 4.64 10.49 -32.14
C THR A 120 6.15 10.72 -31.94
N ASP A 121 6.61 11.97 -32.07
CA ASP A 121 8.00 12.35 -31.83
C ASP A 121 8.35 12.30 -30.34
N ILE A 122 8.99 11.20 -29.95
CA ILE A 122 9.40 10.92 -28.57
C ILE A 122 10.39 11.98 -28.06
N GLU A 123 11.35 12.40 -28.88
CA GLU A 123 12.35 13.40 -28.47
C GLU A 123 11.67 14.75 -28.20
N ALA A 124 10.75 15.16 -29.07
CA ALA A 124 9.99 16.41 -28.89
C ALA A 124 9.09 16.38 -27.65
N LEU A 125 8.48 15.23 -27.32
CA LEU A 125 7.68 15.06 -26.10
C LEU A 125 8.54 15.21 -24.84
N LEU A 126 9.67 14.51 -24.79
CA LEU A 126 10.59 14.56 -23.66
C LEU A 126 11.19 15.95 -23.48
N ALA A 127 11.53 16.65 -24.56
CA ALA A 127 12.03 18.03 -24.52
C ALA A 127 11.01 19.02 -23.93
N ARG A 128 9.71 18.75 -24.05
CA ARG A 128 8.63 19.53 -23.43
C ARG A 128 8.28 19.04 -22.00
N ASN A 129 9.01 18.06 -21.48
CA ASN A 129 8.73 17.40 -20.21
C ASN A 129 7.34 16.72 -20.14
N GLU A 130 6.76 16.39 -21.30
CA GLU A 130 5.50 15.64 -21.41
C GLU A 130 5.78 14.19 -21.07
N THR A 131 5.61 13.81 -19.80
CA THR A 131 6.13 12.54 -19.26
C THR A 131 5.09 11.63 -18.64
N HIS A 132 3.84 12.09 -18.43
CA HIS A 132 2.84 11.34 -17.66
C HIS A 132 1.45 11.25 -18.32
N SER A 133 1.10 12.18 -19.21
CA SER A 133 -0.21 12.22 -19.90
C SER A 133 -0.40 11.01 -20.80
N MET A 134 -1.35 10.12 -20.47
CA MET A 134 -1.58 8.92 -21.30
C MET A 134 -2.11 9.26 -22.70
N PRO A 135 -3.05 10.20 -22.91
CA PRO A 135 -3.51 10.59 -24.25
C PRO A 135 -2.37 11.08 -25.16
N THR A 136 -1.43 11.83 -24.59
CA THR A 136 -0.26 12.34 -25.31
C THR A 136 0.70 11.20 -25.69
N TRP A 137 0.79 10.16 -24.85
CA TRP A 137 1.61 8.96 -25.06
C TRP A 137 0.86 7.79 -25.70
N ASP A 138 -0.39 7.95 -26.15
CA ASP A 138 -1.15 6.88 -26.81
C ASP A 138 -0.83 6.79 -28.30
N PHE A 139 0.29 6.15 -28.61
CA PHE A 139 0.66 5.81 -29.98
C PHE A 139 1.51 4.55 -30.02
N GLN A 140 1.29 3.72 -31.03
CA GLN A 140 1.97 2.46 -31.21
C GLN A 140 3.41 2.66 -31.65
N ARG A 141 4.30 1.83 -31.10
CA ARG A 141 5.76 1.89 -31.28
C ARG A 141 6.38 0.49 -31.20
N GLY A 142 5.71 -0.51 -31.77
CA GLY A 142 6.10 -1.91 -31.67
C GLY A 142 7.51 -2.18 -32.20
N THR A 143 7.93 -1.50 -33.27
CA THR A 143 9.30 -1.65 -33.80
C THR A 143 10.36 -1.15 -32.80
N LEU A 144 10.09 -0.06 -32.08
CA LEU A 144 10.95 0.42 -30.99
C LEU A 144 11.08 -0.63 -29.88
N TYR A 145 9.98 -1.28 -29.49
CA TYR A 145 10.01 -2.35 -28.50
C TYR A 145 10.77 -3.59 -28.99
N GLY A 146 10.69 -3.91 -30.29
CA GLY A 146 11.52 -4.93 -30.92
C GLY A 146 13.00 -4.59 -30.87
N VAL A 147 13.39 -3.34 -31.13
CA VAL A 147 14.77 -2.87 -30.98
C VAL A 147 15.25 -3.02 -29.53
N TYR A 148 14.45 -2.62 -28.54
CA TYR A 148 14.83 -2.81 -27.14
C TYR A 148 14.97 -4.29 -26.77
N ARG A 149 14.12 -5.16 -27.31
CA ARG A 149 14.24 -6.60 -27.08
C ARG A 149 15.47 -7.22 -27.75
N LEU A 150 15.85 -6.74 -28.94
CA LEU A 150 17.09 -7.11 -29.61
C LEU A 150 18.30 -6.71 -28.76
N LEU A 151 18.33 -5.46 -28.26
CA LEU A 151 19.38 -4.98 -27.36
C LEU A 151 19.46 -5.81 -26.07
N GLU A 152 18.33 -6.23 -25.50
CA GLU A 152 18.33 -7.15 -24.36
C GLU A 152 18.88 -8.54 -24.69
N ALA A 153 18.62 -9.05 -25.90
CA ALA A 153 19.20 -10.30 -26.40
C ALA A 153 20.72 -10.19 -26.57
N LEU A 154 21.20 -9.01 -26.95
CA LEU A 154 22.62 -8.67 -27.03
C LEU A 154 23.27 -8.39 -25.65
N GLY A 155 22.48 -8.43 -24.57
CA GLY A 155 22.96 -8.38 -23.19
C GLY A 155 22.76 -7.05 -22.46
N VAL A 156 22.20 -6.03 -23.13
CA VAL A 156 21.87 -4.74 -22.49
C VAL A 156 20.80 -4.93 -21.41
N ARG A 157 20.89 -4.18 -20.31
CA ARG A 157 19.87 -4.14 -19.24
C ARG A 157 19.57 -2.71 -18.81
N TRP A 158 18.31 -2.48 -18.44
CA TRP A 158 17.78 -1.24 -17.85
C TRP A 158 17.07 -1.58 -16.55
N PHE A 159 17.79 -1.64 -15.44
CA PHE A 159 17.22 -2.05 -14.16
C PHE A 159 16.42 -0.92 -13.49
N LEU A 160 16.78 0.34 -13.76
CA LEU A 160 16.08 1.52 -13.27
C LEU A 160 16.31 2.74 -14.18
N PRO A 161 15.60 3.87 -13.95
CA PRO A 161 15.77 5.11 -14.71
C PRO A 161 17.20 5.66 -14.71
N GLY A 162 17.55 6.36 -15.79
CA GLY A 162 18.86 7.01 -15.92
C GLY A 162 19.98 6.07 -16.36
N GLU A 163 21.18 6.63 -16.51
CA GLU A 163 22.40 5.84 -16.80
C GLU A 163 22.79 4.93 -15.64
N PHE A 164 22.44 5.30 -14.40
CA PHE A 164 22.72 4.51 -13.21
C PHE A 164 22.15 3.07 -13.31
N GLY A 165 20.96 2.90 -13.88
CA GLY A 165 20.33 1.61 -14.12
C GLY A 165 20.79 0.84 -15.35
N GLN A 166 21.64 1.44 -16.19
CA GLN A 166 22.06 0.84 -17.45
C GLN A 166 23.23 -0.10 -17.25
N ARG A 167 23.18 -1.29 -17.86
CA ARG A 167 24.33 -2.19 -17.98
C ARG A 167 24.48 -2.59 -19.43
N VAL A 168 25.58 -2.14 -20.03
CA VAL A 168 25.89 -2.36 -21.44
C VAL A 168 27.16 -3.23 -21.52
N PRO A 169 27.07 -4.45 -22.04
CA PRO A 169 28.24 -5.31 -22.17
C PRO A 169 29.23 -4.70 -23.17
N GLN A 170 30.53 -4.85 -22.90
CA GLN A 170 31.60 -4.41 -23.79
C GLN A 170 32.06 -5.59 -24.64
N SER A 171 32.03 -5.45 -25.97
CA SER A 171 32.50 -6.46 -26.92
C SER A 171 32.91 -5.84 -28.24
N ASN A 172 34.06 -6.24 -28.79
CA ASN A 172 34.48 -5.84 -30.14
C ASN A 172 33.69 -6.59 -31.24
N SER A 173 32.90 -7.60 -30.89
CA SER A 173 32.07 -8.36 -31.81
C SER A 173 30.65 -8.48 -31.27
N VAL A 174 29.67 -8.01 -32.04
CA VAL A 174 28.26 -7.98 -31.67
C VAL A 174 27.51 -8.85 -32.66
N VAL A 175 27.01 -9.99 -32.18
CA VAL A 175 26.32 -11.00 -32.99
C VAL A 175 24.99 -11.32 -32.33
N PHE A 176 23.92 -11.27 -33.10
CA PHE A 176 22.60 -11.77 -32.71
C PHE A 176 22.40 -13.18 -33.28
N SER A 177 21.65 -14.03 -32.60
CA SER A 177 21.30 -15.36 -33.12
C SER A 177 19.87 -15.74 -32.79
N GLY A 178 19.21 -16.38 -33.74
CA GLY A 178 17.85 -16.89 -33.61
C GLY A 178 16.76 -15.92 -34.09
N ALA A 179 15.55 -16.17 -33.62
CA ALA A 179 14.33 -15.46 -33.97
C ALA A 179 13.52 -15.19 -32.71
N ILE A 180 12.85 -14.03 -32.65
CA ILE A 180 12.01 -13.64 -31.51
C ILE A 180 10.67 -13.16 -32.03
N ARG A 181 9.58 -13.69 -31.46
CA ARG A 181 8.21 -13.20 -31.67
C ARG A 181 7.57 -13.03 -30.30
N GLU A 182 7.20 -11.80 -29.98
CA GLU A 182 6.66 -11.49 -28.66
C GLU A 182 5.47 -10.53 -28.78
N ASN A 183 4.48 -10.75 -27.92
CA ASN A 183 3.33 -9.87 -27.71
C ASN A 183 3.14 -9.74 -26.20
N PRO A 184 2.78 -8.56 -25.67
CA PRO A 184 2.49 -8.45 -24.25
C PRO A 184 1.28 -9.30 -23.88
N HIS A 185 1.31 -9.90 -22.70
CA HIS A 185 0.14 -10.50 -22.10
C HIS A 185 -0.87 -9.41 -21.71
N PHE A 186 -0.42 -8.45 -20.88
CA PHE A 186 -1.23 -7.31 -20.47
C PHE A 186 -1.04 -6.15 -21.46
N ILE A 187 -2.05 -5.87 -22.28
CA ILE A 187 -1.99 -4.82 -23.32
C ILE A 187 -1.98 -3.43 -22.66
N SER A 188 -2.72 -3.28 -21.56
CA SER A 188 -2.55 -2.15 -20.63
C SER A 188 -1.79 -2.65 -19.39
N ARG A 189 -0.63 -2.06 -19.12
CA ARG A 189 0.32 -2.48 -18.06
C ARG A 189 1.04 -1.26 -17.52
N THR A 190 0.36 -0.54 -16.64
CA THR A 190 0.94 0.64 -16.00
C THR A 190 1.41 0.25 -14.60
N VAL A 191 2.67 0.53 -14.30
CA VAL A 191 3.18 0.51 -12.93
C VAL A 191 3.25 1.97 -12.50
N GLY A 192 2.30 2.41 -11.67
CA GLY A 192 2.14 3.79 -11.23
C GLY A 192 3.33 4.32 -10.43
N TYR A 193 3.32 5.64 -10.18
CA TYR A 193 4.47 6.39 -9.69
C TYR A 193 4.12 7.35 -8.54
N TRP A 194 3.28 6.94 -7.59
CA TRP A 194 2.71 7.87 -6.59
C TRP A 194 3.77 8.51 -5.69
N SER A 195 4.91 7.87 -5.47
CA SER A 195 6.08 8.47 -4.81
C SER A 195 6.63 9.71 -5.55
N LEU A 196 6.27 9.93 -6.82
CA LEU A 196 6.61 11.10 -7.63
C LEU A 196 5.50 12.14 -7.75
N TRP A 197 4.26 11.81 -7.37
CA TRP A 197 3.14 12.73 -7.49
C TRP A 197 3.21 13.78 -6.36
N PRO A 198 3.31 15.08 -6.68
CA PRO A 198 3.28 16.15 -5.67
C PRO A 198 1.92 16.28 -4.96
N GLY A 199 0.91 15.51 -5.38
CA GLY A 199 -0.46 15.61 -4.93
C GLY A 199 -0.75 14.75 -3.70
N GLY A 200 -0.87 15.41 -2.55
CA GLY A 200 -1.91 15.19 -1.53
C GLY A 200 -1.94 13.92 -0.69
N TYR A 201 -1.54 12.74 -1.20
CA TYR A 201 -1.79 11.47 -0.49
C TYR A 201 -0.80 11.15 0.62
N TYR A 202 0.43 11.66 0.51
CA TYR A 202 1.41 11.64 1.60
C TYR A 202 1.53 13.04 2.18
N GLN A 203 1.29 13.18 3.49
CA GLN A 203 1.60 14.42 4.17
C GLN A 203 3.10 14.75 3.98
N LYS A 204 3.43 16.04 3.87
CA LYS A 204 4.81 16.51 3.69
C LYS A 204 5.77 15.90 4.71
N ASP A 205 5.31 15.64 5.92
CA ASP A 205 6.12 15.06 7.00
C ASP A 205 6.39 13.57 6.79
N TYR A 206 5.46 12.83 6.19
CA TYR A 206 5.67 11.44 5.81
C TYR A 206 6.75 11.31 4.72
N GLN A 207 6.71 12.18 3.70
CA GLN A 207 7.72 12.20 2.64
C GLN A 207 9.15 12.47 3.17
N LYS A 208 9.29 13.29 4.21
CA LYS A 208 10.60 13.55 4.85
C LYS A 208 11.21 12.31 5.49
N ILE A 209 10.38 11.41 6.02
CA ILE A 209 10.83 10.23 6.76
C ILE A 209 11.03 9.00 5.87
N THR A 210 10.31 8.92 4.76
CA THR A 210 10.34 7.78 3.84
C THR A 210 11.37 7.94 2.73
N VAL A 211 11.46 9.13 2.12
CA VAL A 211 12.44 9.40 1.06
C VAL A 211 13.79 9.73 1.69
N MET A 212 14.83 8.99 1.28
CA MET A 212 16.20 9.26 1.74
C MET A 212 16.74 10.54 1.07
N PRO A 213 17.22 11.54 1.85
CA PRO A 213 17.82 12.73 1.27
C PRO A 213 18.98 12.39 0.32
N GLY A 214 18.96 12.98 -0.88
CA GLY A 214 20.00 12.75 -1.89
C GLY A 214 19.83 11.50 -2.76
N GLU A 215 18.95 10.56 -2.39
CA GLU A 215 18.75 9.28 -3.12
C GLU A 215 18.48 9.49 -4.61
N ARG A 216 17.48 10.31 -4.95
CA ARG A 216 17.10 10.60 -6.35
C ARG A 216 18.24 11.20 -7.16
N ALA A 217 19.01 12.10 -6.55
CA ALA A 217 20.14 12.74 -7.22
C ALA A 217 21.27 11.73 -7.46
N ALA A 218 21.54 10.85 -6.47
CA ALA A 218 22.59 9.85 -6.57
C ALA A 218 22.34 8.80 -7.67
N ILE A 219 21.07 8.50 -7.96
CA ILE A 219 20.69 7.56 -9.02
C ILE A 219 20.27 8.27 -10.33
N GLY A 220 20.31 9.61 -10.39
CA GLY A 220 19.93 10.39 -11.57
C GLY A 220 18.45 10.30 -11.93
N PHE A 221 17.57 10.11 -10.96
CA PHE A 221 16.14 9.91 -11.20
C PHE A 221 15.43 11.23 -11.56
N THR A 222 14.80 11.28 -12.74
CA THR A 222 13.94 12.39 -13.18
C THR A 222 12.69 11.85 -13.88
N PRO A 223 11.59 12.64 -14.00
CA PRO A 223 10.43 12.30 -14.83
C PRO A 223 10.77 11.84 -16.25
N VAL A 224 11.73 12.52 -16.90
CA VAL A 224 12.18 12.22 -18.27
C VAL A 224 12.89 10.87 -18.31
N GLU A 225 13.83 10.65 -17.39
CA GLU A 225 14.55 9.37 -17.29
C GLU A 225 13.61 8.21 -16.96
N ASN A 226 12.59 8.46 -16.13
CA ASN A 226 11.57 7.49 -15.80
C ASN A 226 10.77 7.08 -17.03
N ARG A 227 10.32 8.06 -17.82
CA ARG A 227 9.60 7.79 -19.07
C ARG A 227 10.48 7.04 -20.07
N MET A 228 11.76 7.39 -20.19
CA MET A 228 12.70 6.65 -21.04
C MET A 228 12.88 5.20 -20.60
N TRP A 229 12.97 4.97 -19.29
CA TRP A 229 13.04 3.62 -18.73
C TRP A 229 11.77 2.81 -19.02
N GLU A 230 10.59 3.41 -18.90
CA GLU A 230 9.33 2.74 -19.27
C GLU A 230 9.30 2.30 -20.74
N LEU A 231 9.79 3.14 -21.66
CA LEU A 231 9.91 2.78 -23.08
C LEU A 231 10.82 1.57 -23.27
N ARG A 232 11.98 1.56 -22.61
CA ARG A 232 12.96 0.46 -22.65
C ARG A 232 12.45 -0.82 -22.02
N MET A 233 11.59 -0.69 -21.01
CA MET A 233 10.85 -1.79 -20.38
C MET A 233 9.60 -2.20 -21.14
N ARG A 234 9.35 -1.63 -22.32
CA ARG A 234 8.19 -1.91 -23.18
C ARG A 234 6.88 -1.67 -22.44
N GLY A 235 6.77 -0.53 -21.76
CA GLY A 235 5.56 -0.07 -21.10
C GLY A 235 4.37 0.02 -22.06
N ALA A 236 3.16 0.16 -21.50
CA ALA A 236 1.96 0.18 -22.32
C ALA A 236 1.87 1.45 -23.17
N THR A 237 1.38 1.31 -24.39
CA THR A 237 0.98 2.46 -25.22
C THR A 237 -0.50 2.82 -25.05
N PHE A 238 -1.21 2.15 -24.14
CA PHE A 238 -2.65 2.28 -23.95
C PHE A 238 -3.04 2.04 -22.48
N GLN A 239 -4.02 2.80 -22.00
CA GLN A 239 -4.59 2.64 -20.68
C GLN A 239 -6.11 2.63 -20.73
N ILE A 240 -6.71 1.72 -19.95
CA ILE A 240 -8.15 1.73 -19.69
C ILE A 240 -8.46 2.68 -18.51
N PRO A 241 -9.47 3.55 -18.61
CA PRO A 241 -9.96 4.34 -17.49
C PRO A 241 -10.66 3.43 -16.48
N LEU A 242 -10.31 3.54 -15.21
CA LEU A 242 -10.79 2.66 -14.14
C LEU A 242 -10.79 3.39 -12.80
N ASN A 243 -11.34 4.60 -12.75
CA ASN A 243 -11.22 5.49 -11.59
C ASN A 243 -12.54 6.23 -11.29
N HIS A 244 -12.62 6.89 -10.13
CA HIS A 244 -13.84 7.40 -9.49
C HIS A 244 -14.57 8.45 -10.35
N TYR A 245 -15.80 8.12 -10.74
CA TYR A 245 -16.61 8.88 -11.70
C TYR A 245 -17.21 10.18 -11.14
N PRO A 246 -17.89 10.19 -9.97
CA PRO A 246 -18.72 11.35 -9.63
C PRO A 246 -17.93 12.62 -9.30
N SER A 247 -16.82 12.50 -8.57
CA SER A 247 -15.92 13.63 -8.26
C SER A 247 -15.27 14.17 -9.53
N SER A 248 -14.76 13.28 -10.38
CA SER A 248 -14.12 13.61 -11.66
C SER A 248 -15.06 14.32 -12.65
N THR A 249 -16.37 14.10 -12.53
CA THR A 249 -17.40 14.73 -13.38
C THR A 249 -18.26 15.76 -12.65
N ARG A 250 -17.85 16.15 -11.43
CA ARG A 250 -18.37 17.27 -10.64
C ARG A 250 -19.89 17.27 -10.45
N TRP A 251 -20.41 16.15 -9.96
CA TRP A 251 -21.85 15.98 -9.76
C TRP A 251 -22.47 17.06 -8.89
N VAL A 252 -21.84 17.43 -7.76
CA VAL A 252 -22.35 18.48 -6.87
C VAL A 252 -22.51 19.83 -7.58
N GLU A 253 -21.52 20.23 -8.38
CA GLU A 253 -21.59 21.48 -9.17
C GLU A 253 -22.72 21.45 -10.19
N ARG A 254 -22.93 20.30 -10.86
CA ARG A 254 -23.89 20.15 -11.96
C ARG A 254 -25.33 19.98 -11.48
N PHE A 255 -25.54 19.24 -10.40
CA PHE A 255 -26.87 18.75 -10.02
C PHE A 255 -27.22 19.02 -8.55
N GLY A 256 -26.26 19.41 -7.71
CA GLY A 256 -26.45 19.53 -6.26
C GLY A 256 -27.59 20.47 -5.85
N ARG A 257 -27.83 21.54 -6.62
CA ARG A 257 -28.89 22.51 -6.35
C ARG A 257 -30.26 22.10 -6.90
N GLU A 258 -30.29 21.62 -8.14
CA GLU A 258 -31.53 21.38 -8.88
C GLU A 258 -32.08 19.97 -8.69
N HIS A 259 -31.21 19.00 -8.38
CA HIS A 259 -31.53 17.59 -8.23
C HIS A 259 -30.93 17.00 -6.94
N PRO A 260 -31.29 17.51 -5.75
CA PRO A 260 -30.81 16.97 -4.48
C PRO A 260 -31.15 15.48 -4.27
N GLU A 261 -32.18 14.97 -4.95
CA GLU A 261 -32.57 13.56 -4.96
C GLU A 261 -31.52 12.62 -5.58
N TYR A 262 -30.61 13.12 -6.42
CA TYR A 262 -29.53 12.31 -7.02
C TYR A 262 -28.46 11.93 -6.00
N PHE A 263 -28.44 12.60 -4.86
CA PHE A 263 -27.40 12.48 -3.85
C PHE A 263 -27.87 11.63 -2.68
N ALA A 264 -26.93 10.92 -2.07
CA ALA A 264 -27.13 10.09 -0.91
C ALA A 264 -27.70 10.91 0.26
N VAL A 265 -28.70 10.34 0.93
CA VAL A 265 -29.11 10.78 2.27
C VAL A 265 -28.37 9.94 3.30
N TYR A 266 -27.85 10.55 4.35
CA TYR A 266 -27.18 9.88 5.46
C TYR A 266 -28.18 9.53 6.58
N PRO A 267 -27.81 8.67 7.54
CA PRO A 267 -28.71 8.26 8.63
C PRO A 267 -29.24 9.41 9.49
N ASP A 268 -28.55 10.55 9.54
CA ASP A 268 -28.98 11.76 10.24
C ASP A 268 -29.96 12.63 9.43
N GLY A 269 -30.33 12.20 8.22
CA GLY A 269 -31.21 12.90 7.30
C GLY A 269 -30.52 13.97 6.45
N SER A 270 -29.23 14.23 6.67
CA SER A 270 -28.44 15.15 5.83
C SER A 270 -28.18 14.54 4.46
N ARG A 271 -27.91 15.39 3.45
CA ARG A 271 -27.57 14.96 2.09
C ARG A 271 -26.11 15.23 1.78
N SER A 272 -25.52 14.39 0.95
CA SER A 272 -24.11 14.49 0.57
C SER A 272 -23.79 15.68 -0.36
N ASN A 273 -24.79 16.38 -0.91
CA ASN A 273 -24.63 17.47 -1.89
C ASN A 273 -24.25 18.83 -1.29
N VAL A 274 -23.95 18.90 0.01
CA VAL A 274 -23.78 20.19 0.73
C VAL A 274 -22.31 20.61 0.81
N ASP A 275 -21.39 19.67 1.00
CA ASP A 275 -19.96 19.96 1.12
C ASP A 275 -19.21 19.56 -0.16
N PRO A 276 -18.66 20.52 -0.92
CA PRO A 276 -17.84 20.24 -2.09
C PRO A 276 -16.60 19.39 -1.79
N ALA A 277 -16.11 19.35 -0.55
CA ALA A 277 -14.96 18.52 -0.16
C ALA A 277 -15.31 17.04 0.04
N GLU A 278 -16.59 16.72 0.24
CA GLU A 278 -17.09 15.34 0.39
C GLU A 278 -17.59 14.76 -0.96
N ASP A 279 -17.42 15.53 -2.05
CA ASP A 279 -17.69 15.22 -3.46
C ASP A 279 -19.10 14.68 -3.80
N GLY A 280 -20.01 14.62 -2.82
CA GLY A 280 -21.43 14.27 -2.99
C GLY A 280 -21.71 12.85 -3.46
N HIS A 281 -21.57 11.86 -2.57
CA HIS A 281 -21.97 10.46 -2.82
C HIS A 281 -23.36 10.35 -3.47
N LEU A 282 -23.51 9.48 -4.47
CA LEU A 282 -24.75 9.37 -5.27
C LEU A 282 -25.73 8.33 -4.71
N CYS A 283 -27.02 8.52 -5.01
CA CYS A 283 -28.08 7.55 -4.77
C CYS A 283 -28.23 6.63 -6.01
N TYR A 284 -27.56 5.47 -6.01
CA TYR A 284 -27.56 4.57 -7.18
C TYR A 284 -28.90 3.91 -7.53
N THR A 285 -29.93 4.02 -6.67
CA THR A 285 -31.29 3.58 -6.99
C THR A 285 -32.15 4.69 -7.59
N GLU A 286 -31.64 5.91 -7.70
CA GLU A 286 -32.36 7.05 -8.30
C GLU A 286 -32.25 7.01 -9.83
N PRO A 287 -33.38 6.87 -10.58
CA PRO A 287 -33.34 6.76 -12.03
C PRO A 287 -32.65 7.94 -12.74
N GLY A 288 -32.70 9.14 -12.16
CA GLY A 288 -31.99 10.29 -12.72
C GLY A 288 -30.47 10.12 -12.74
N VAL A 289 -29.90 9.38 -11.78
CA VAL A 289 -28.45 9.09 -11.77
C VAL A 289 -28.07 8.24 -12.98
N VAL A 290 -28.84 7.18 -13.29
CA VAL A 290 -28.63 6.35 -14.49
C VAL A 290 -28.75 7.20 -15.76
N ARG A 291 -29.81 8.01 -15.88
CA ARG A 291 -30.04 8.84 -17.07
C ARG A 291 -28.89 9.80 -17.36
N GLU A 292 -28.41 10.52 -16.34
CA GLU A 292 -27.33 11.50 -16.51
C GLU A 292 -25.99 10.81 -16.80
N SER A 293 -25.72 9.65 -16.18
CA SER A 293 -24.53 8.85 -16.50
C SER A 293 -24.53 8.31 -17.92
N VAL A 294 -25.67 7.79 -18.40
CA VAL A 294 -25.83 7.36 -19.81
C VAL A 294 -25.69 8.55 -20.76
N ALA A 295 -26.21 9.72 -20.41
CA ALA A 295 -26.04 10.93 -21.21
C ALA A 295 -24.59 11.39 -21.30
N ASP A 296 -23.82 11.26 -20.21
CA ASP A 296 -22.38 11.53 -20.19
C ASP A 296 -21.62 10.53 -21.09
N ILE A 297 -21.89 9.23 -20.95
CA ILE A 297 -21.30 8.17 -21.80
C ILE A 297 -21.56 8.46 -23.28
N ARG A 298 -22.82 8.70 -23.65
CA ARG A 298 -23.21 8.97 -25.05
C ARG A 298 -22.58 10.25 -25.59
N ALA A 299 -22.42 11.28 -24.76
CA ALA A 299 -21.74 12.51 -25.16
C ALA A 299 -20.28 12.25 -25.49
N PHE A 300 -19.58 11.49 -24.63
CA PHE A 300 -18.20 11.09 -24.86
C PHE A 300 -18.05 10.25 -26.12
N ILE A 301 -18.86 9.19 -26.29
CA ILE A 301 -18.79 8.31 -27.47
C ILE A 301 -19.13 9.06 -28.76
N ALA A 302 -20.06 10.02 -28.72
CA ALA A 302 -20.37 10.90 -29.85
C ALA A 302 -19.25 11.92 -30.15
N GLY A 303 -18.16 11.93 -29.38
CA GLY A 303 -17.03 12.84 -29.55
C GLY A 303 -17.37 14.29 -29.21
N ARG A 304 -18.38 14.54 -28.35
CA ARG A 304 -18.69 15.88 -27.85
C ARG A 304 -17.75 16.27 -26.72
N ASP A 305 -17.52 17.56 -26.57
CA ASP A 305 -16.73 18.09 -25.46
C ASP A 305 -17.45 17.92 -24.12
N CYS A 306 -16.70 17.79 -23.02
CA CYS A 306 -17.27 17.58 -21.68
C CYS A 306 -18.19 18.74 -21.23
N GLU A 307 -17.97 19.95 -21.73
CA GLU A 307 -18.82 21.12 -21.46
C GLU A 307 -20.23 20.99 -22.03
N SER A 308 -20.44 20.14 -23.07
CA SER A 308 -21.79 19.82 -23.55
C SER A 308 -22.65 19.13 -22.48
N ARG A 309 -22.02 18.68 -21.39
CA ARG A 309 -22.63 18.07 -20.21
C ARG A 309 -22.48 18.93 -18.95
N GLY A 310 -22.00 20.16 -19.07
CA GLY A 310 -21.78 21.08 -17.96
C GLY A 310 -20.53 20.77 -17.13
N ILE A 311 -19.61 19.95 -17.62
CA ILE A 311 -18.35 19.64 -16.95
C ILE A 311 -17.33 20.71 -17.32
N SER A 312 -16.74 21.39 -16.33
CA SER A 312 -15.74 22.42 -16.56
C SER A 312 -14.42 21.83 -17.07
N ARG A 313 -13.85 22.45 -18.11
CA ARG A 313 -12.49 22.13 -18.60
C ARG A 313 -11.37 22.65 -17.72
N ILE A 314 -11.64 23.42 -16.68
CA ILE A 314 -10.58 24.04 -15.87
C ILE A 314 -10.40 23.26 -14.58
N HIS A 315 -9.23 22.64 -14.38
CA HIS A 315 -8.94 21.83 -13.21
C HIS A 315 -9.20 22.63 -11.90
N PRO A 316 -9.93 22.06 -10.91
CA PRO A 316 -10.38 22.83 -9.76
C PRO A 316 -9.22 23.32 -8.88
N ILE A 317 -8.17 22.51 -8.74
CA ILE A 317 -6.95 22.84 -7.98
C ILE A 317 -5.94 23.65 -8.80
N THR A 318 -5.47 23.15 -9.95
CA THR A 318 -4.39 23.79 -10.71
C THR A 318 -4.82 24.99 -11.56
N LYS A 319 -6.14 25.18 -11.75
CA LYS A 319 -6.73 26.22 -12.60
C LYS A 319 -6.26 26.21 -14.07
N ARG A 320 -5.71 25.08 -14.53
CA ARG A 320 -5.28 24.88 -15.93
C ARG A 320 -6.35 24.15 -16.74
N PRO A 321 -6.38 24.31 -18.08
CA PRO A 321 -7.16 23.45 -18.96
C PRO A 321 -6.85 21.97 -18.71
N MET A 322 -7.89 21.15 -18.62
CA MET A 322 -7.81 19.70 -18.49
C MET A 322 -7.87 19.07 -19.89
N ASN A 323 -6.94 18.15 -20.14
CA ASN A 323 -6.97 17.16 -21.22
C ASN A 323 -7.46 17.71 -22.56
N GLU A 324 -6.70 18.65 -23.14
CA GLU A 324 -6.99 19.22 -24.46
C GLU A 324 -7.06 18.12 -25.54
N ASP A 325 -6.19 17.12 -25.44
CA ASP A 325 -6.14 15.93 -26.30
C ASP A 325 -7.39 15.02 -26.17
N ASN A 326 -8.20 15.19 -25.13
CA ASN A 326 -9.40 14.40 -24.84
C ASN A 326 -10.67 15.27 -24.69
N LYS A 327 -10.71 16.43 -25.35
CA LYS A 327 -11.89 17.32 -25.40
C LYS A 327 -12.42 17.70 -24.01
N GLY A 328 -11.52 17.84 -23.04
CA GLY A 328 -11.84 18.19 -21.66
C GLY A 328 -12.36 17.05 -20.79
N TRP A 329 -12.54 15.84 -21.32
CA TRP A 329 -12.93 14.69 -20.52
C TRP A 329 -11.78 14.22 -19.62
N PRO A 330 -12.02 13.94 -18.32
CA PRO A 330 -10.99 13.36 -17.46
C PRO A 330 -10.55 11.99 -17.97
N GLU A 331 -9.28 11.83 -18.35
CA GLU A 331 -8.78 10.61 -19.00
C GLU A 331 -8.86 9.36 -18.13
N HIS A 332 -8.82 9.52 -16.80
CA HIS A 332 -8.95 8.42 -15.85
C HIS A 332 -10.39 7.89 -15.70
N ILE A 333 -11.38 8.62 -16.24
CA ILE A 333 -12.79 8.18 -16.27
C ILE A 333 -13.33 7.98 -17.68
N ALA A 334 -12.88 8.71 -18.70
CA ALA A 334 -13.37 8.55 -20.07
C ALA A 334 -12.21 8.67 -21.07
N TYR A 335 -11.90 7.57 -21.76
CA TYR A 335 -10.80 7.53 -22.71
C TYR A 335 -10.95 6.37 -23.71
N ALA A 336 -10.62 6.60 -24.98
CA ALA A 336 -10.58 5.58 -26.04
C ALA A 336 -11.83 4.66 -26.13
N GLY A 337 -13.03 5.22 -25.95
CA GLY A 337 -14.29 4.47 -25.98
C GLY A 337 -14.64 3.73 -24.69
N TYR A 338 -13.80 3.83 -23.66
CA TYR A 338 -14.06 3.34 -22.31
C TYR A 338 -14.58 4.46 -21.41
N PHE A 339 -15.53 4.13 -20.53
CA PHE A 339 -16.11 5.06 -19.58
C PHE A 339 -16.29 4.38 -18.21
N SER A 340 -15.63 4.91 -17.19
CA SER A 340 -15.71 4.43 -15.81
C SER A 340 -16.96 4.94 -15.13
N LEU A 341 -17.64 4.05 -14.41
CA LEU A 341 -18.73 4.34 -13.51
C LEU A 341 -18.38 4.01 -12.05
N LEU A 342 -17.09 3.92 -11.73
CA LEU A 342 -16.62 3.63 -10.39
C LEU A 342 -17.20 4.64 -9.38
N PRO A 343 -17.85 4.19 -8.29
CA PRO A 343 -18.33 5.06 -7.23
C PRO A 343 -17.24 5.91 -6.58
N HIS A 344 -17.59 6.84 -5.69
CA HIS A 344 -16.61 7.61 -4.91
C HIS A 344 -15.63 6.72 -4.15
N ASP A 345 -14.40 7.22 -3.96
CA ASP A 345 -13.49 6.62 -3.00
C ASP A 345 -14.06 6.78 -1.57
N GLY A 346 -13.79 5.80 -0.70
CA GLY A 346 -14.45 5.75 0.61
C GLY A 346 -15.98 5.68 0.54
N PHE A 347 -16.53 4.98 -0.47
CA PHE A 347 -17.96 4.88 -0.76
C PHE A 347 -18.86 4.76 0.48
N ARG A 348 -19.77 5.73 0.65
CA ARG A 348 -20.85 5.72 1.65
C ARG A 348 -22.20 5.50 0.94
N PRO A 349 -23.00 4.51 1.37
CA PRO A 349 -24.29 4.24 0.75
C PRO A 349 -25.32 5.31 1.13
N CYS A 350 -26.31 5.48 0.26
CA CYS A 350 -27.51 6.24 0.57
C CYS A 350 -28.40 5.44 1.54
N ALA A 351 -28.92 6.09 2.58
CA ALA A 351 -29.81 5.53 3.60
C ALA A 351 -31.29 5.74 3.28
N CYS A 352 -31.67 5.95 2.02
CA CYS A 352 -33.09 6.01 1.63
C CYS A 352 -33.69 4.59 1.62
N GLU A 353 -35.01 4.48 1.79
CA GLU A 353 -35.74 3.21 1.90
C GLU A 353 -35.40 2.22 0.75
N ARG A 354 -35.28 2.73 -0.49
CA ARG A 354 -34.92 1.91 -1.67
C ARG A 354 -33.51 1.35 -1.58
N CYS A 355 -32.55 2.16 -1.13
CA CYS A 355 -31.16 1.73 -1.02
C CYS A 355 -30.98 0.81 0.19
N GLU A 356 -31.55 1.16 1.34
CA GLU A 356 -31.48 0.38 2.57
C GLU A 356 -32.01 -1.05 2.35
N ALA A 357 -33.11 -1.21 1.59
CA ALA A 357 -33.65 -2.52 1.23
C ALA A 357 -32.69 -3.41 0.40
N LEU A 358 -31.65 -2.83 -0.20
CA LEU A 358 -30.66 -3.54 -1.04
C LEU A 358 -29.32 -3.76 -0.33
N ILE A 359 -29.07 -3.10 0.82
CA ILE A 359 -27.85 -3.28 1.60
C ILE A 359 -27.88 -4.67 2.23
N SER A 360 -26.79 -5.44 2.04
CA SER A 360 -26.71 -6.79 2.61
C SER A 360 -26.59 -6.73 4.13
N SER A 361 -27.46 -7.47 4.81
CA SER A 361 -27.38 -7.73 6.25
C SER A 361 -26.56 -8.96 6.62
N SER A 362 -25.92 -9.62 5.63
CA SER A 362 -25.15 -10.86 5.86
C SER A 362 -23.91 -10.69 6.71
N GLY A 363 -23.41 -9.46 6.86
CA GLY A 363 -22.12 -9.17 7.51
C GLY A 363 -20.89 -9.59 6.70
N GLU A 364 -21.09 -10.07 5.46
CA GLU A 364 -19.98 -10.49 4.60
C GLU A 364 -19.25 -9.27 4.02
N LYS A 365 -17.99 -9.11 4.42
CA LYS A 365 -17.13 -8.01 3.96
C LYS A 365 -16.95 -8.03 2.44
N GLY A 366 -17.16 -6.87 1.83
CA GLY A 366 -17.06 -6.67 0.39
C GLY A 366 -18.34 -7.00 -0.39
N ALA A 367 -19.39 -7.50 0.25
CA ALA A 367 -20.68 -7.78 -0.40
C ALA A 367 -21.78 -6.78 0.01
N GLU A 368 -21.49 -5.89 0.96
CA GLU A 368 -22.48 -5.04 1.64
C GLU A 368 -23.30 -4.21 0.65
N HIS A 369 -22.66 -3.67 -0.39
CA HIS A 369 -23.26 -2.74 -1.34
C HIS A 369 -23.29 -3.26 -2.79
N SER A 370 -23.00 -4.53 -3.01
CA SER A 370 -22.93 -5.10 -4.37
C SER A 370 -24.27 -5.03 -5.11
N ARG A 371 -25.40 -5.10 -4.40
CA ARG A 371 -26.75 -4.93 -4.97
C ARG A 371 -27.13 -3.47 -5.28
N LEU A 372 -26.32 -2.51 -4.84
CA LEU A 372 -26.48 -1.10 -5.20
C LEU A 372 -25.65 -0.77 -6.46
N VAL A 373 -24.36 -1.11 -6.42
CA VAL A 373 -23.40 -0.64 -7.43
C VAL A 373 -23.52 -1.41 -8.75
N TRP A 374 -23.54 -2.74 -8.70
CA TRP A 374 -23.47 -3.54 -9.93
C TRP A 374 -24.73 -3.48 -10.79
N PRO A 375 -25.97 -3.46 -10.23
CA PRO A 375 -27.17 -3.21 -11.02
C PRO A 375 -27.18 -1.83 -11.67
N TYR A 376 -26.66 -0.79 -11.01
CA TYR A 376 -26.50 0.54 -11.60
C TYR A 376 -25.55 0.50 -12.81
N VAL A 377 -24.36 -0.11 -12.66
CA VAL A 377 -23.40 -0.29 -13.76
C VAL A 377 -24.02 -1.07 -14.92
N ALA A 378 -24.72 -2.17 -14.63
CA ALA A 378 -25.39 -2.98 -15.64
C ALA A 378 -26.48 -2.20 -16.39
N SER A 379 -27.27 -1.39 -15.69
CA SER A 379 -28.32 -0.55 -16.29
C SER A 379 -27.72 0.48 -17.26
N CYS A 380 -26.69 1.21 -16.82
CA CYS A 380 -26.00 2.17 -17.67
C CYS A 380 -25.37 1.51 -18.91
N ALA A 381 -24.73 0.34 -18.72
CA ALA A 381 -24.09 -0.39 -19.82
C ALA A 381 -25.10 -0.95 -20.83
N ALA A 382 -26.27 -1.39 -20.37
CA ALA A 382 -27.35 -1.86 -21.24
C ALA A 382 -27.94 -0.73 -22.11
N GLU A 383 -28.00 0.50 -21.59
CA GLU A 383 -28.48 1.66 -22.34
C GLU A 383 -27.43 2.28 -23.26
N ALA A 384 -26.14 2.01 -23.05
CA ALA A 384 -25.03 2.49 -23.90
C ALA A 384 -24.18 1.32 -24.45
N PRO A 385 -24.76 0.40 -25.26
CA PRO A 385 -24.07 -0.78 -25.78
C PRO A 385 -22.85 -0.45 -26.65
N GLU A 386 -22.77 0.76 -27.19
CA GLU A 386 -21.66 1.28 -27.99
C GLU A 386 -20.39 1.60 -27.18
N ALA A 387 -20.50 1.77 -25.86
CA ALA A 387 -19.39 2.11 -24.98
C ALA A 387 -18.84 0.87 -24.26
N LYS A 388 -17.56 0.89 -23.88
CA LYS A 388 -17.01 -0.03 -22.88
C LYS A 388 -17.15 0.59 -21.49
N VAL A 389 -18.02 0.03 -20.65
CA VAL A 389 -18.24 0.56 -19.29
C VAL A 389 -17.31 -0.15 -18.32
N THR A 390 -16.56 0.60 -17.53
CA THR A 390 -15.63 0.05 -16.53
C THR A 390 -16.12 0.31 -15.10
N CYS A 391 -15.85 -0.62 -14.19
CA CYS A 391 -16.06 -0.44 -12.75
C CYS A 391 -15.15 -1.40 -11.97
N LEU A 392 -14.58 -0.96 -10.85
CA LEU A 392 -13.86 -1.84 -9.94
C LEU A 392 -14.83 -2.63 -9.06
N ALA A 393 -14.53 -3.90 -8.85
CA ALA A 393 -14.88 -4.62 -7.64
C ALA A 393 -13.92 -4.14 -6.55
N TYR A 394 -14.40 -3.23 -5.71
CA TYR A 394 -13.60 -2.49 -4.73
C TYR A 394 -14.40 -2.24 -3.46
N GLY A 395 -13.71 -2.21 -2.32
CA GLY A 395 -14.31 -1.90 -1.03
C GLY A 395 -15.52 -2.78 -0.71
N SER A 396 -16.60 -2.16 -0.28
CA SER A 396 -17.84 -2.81 0.17
C SER A 396 -18.71 -3.40 -0.95
N TYR A 397 -18.24 -3.39 -2.19
CA TYR A 397 -18.87 -4.03 -3.35
C TYR A 397 -17.88 -4.87 -4.17
N ALA A 398 -16.79 -5.32 -3.53
CA ALA A 398 -15.75 -6.17 -4.10
C ALA A 398 -16.14 -7.63 -4.35
N ARG A 399 -17.29 -8.10 -3.86
CA ARG A 399 -17.77 -9.48 -4.02
C ARG A 399 -19.09 -9.52 -4.82
N PRO A 400 -19.28 -10.49 -5.73
CA PRO A 400 -20.58 -10.71 -6.35
C PRO A 400 -21.62 -11.11 -5.30
N TYR A 401 -22.85 -10.60 -5.41
CA TYR A 401 -23.93 -11.03 -4.52
C TYR A 401 -24.48 -12.42 -4.92
N PRO A 402 -25.09 -13.19 -3.99
CA PRO A 402 -25.70 -14.47 -4.30
C PRO A 402 -26.75 -14.36 -5.41
N GLY A 403 -26.63 -15.21 -6.44
CA GLY A 403 -27.51 -15.23 -7.60
C GLY A 403 -27.25 -14.12 -8.64
N MET A 404 -26.15 -13.37 -8.53
CA MET A 404 -25.80 -12.34 -9.52
C MET A 404 -25.65 -12.93 -10.93
N GLU A 405 -26.42 -12.38 -11.88
CA GLU A 405 -26.33 -12.72 -13.29
C GLU A 405 -25.03 -12.20 -13.92
N LYS A 406 -24.73 -12.69 -15.14
CA LYS A 406 -23.64 -12.11 -15.92
C LYS A 406 -23.95 -10.65 -16.26
N LEU A 407 -22.93 -9.81 -16.17
CA LEU A 407 -23.02 -8.41 -16.54
C LEU A 407 -23.17 -8.26 -18.06
N PRO A 408 -23.70 -7.13 -18.57
CA PRO A 408 -23.71 -6.85 -20.01
C PRO A 408 -22.33 -7.02 -20.65
N ALA A 409 -22.29 -7.50 -21.90
CA ALA A 409 -21.04 -7.87 -22.59
C ALA A 409 -20.07 -6.70 -22.85
N ASN A 410 -20.56 -5.46 -22.72
CA ASN A 410 -19.76 -4.25 -22.81
C ASN A 410 -19.23 -3.74 -21.47
N VAL A 411 -19.50 -4.44 -20.36
CA VAL A 411 -18.89 -4.15 -19.05
C VAL A 411 -17.52 -4.83 -18.93
N VAL A 412 -16.51 -4.05 -18.53
CA VAL A 412 -15.18 -4.52 -18.14
C VAL A 412 -15.07 -4.39 -16.62
N VAL A 413 -15.06 -5.54 -15.94
CA VAL A 413 -14.86 -5.58 -14.48
C VAL A 413 -13.38 -5.40 -14.19
N GLY A 414 -13.05 -4.37 -13.43
CA GLY A 414 -11.75 -4.27 -12.80
C GLY A 414 -11.77 -4.93 -11.42
N PHE A 415 -10.76 -5.70 -11.06
CA PHE A 415 -10.63 -6.31 -9.75
C PHE A 415 -9.61 -5.54 -8.93
N CYS A 416 -10.03 -5.00 -7.78
CA CYS A 416 -9.14 -4.37 -6.81
C CYS A 416 -9.14 -5.19 -5.52
N ALA A 417 -8.04 -5.87 -5.23
CA ALA A 417 -7.92 -6.59 -3.97
C ALA A 417 -7.83 -5.60 -2.81
N PHE A 418 -8.48 -5.93 -1.69
CA PHE A 418 -8.31 -5.21 -0.41
C PHE A 418 -6.87 -5.22 0.13
N SER A 419 -5.98 -5.98 -0.50
CA SER A 419 -4.72 -6.44 0.05
C SER A 419 -3.60 -6.25 -0.98
N HIS A 420 -2.41 -5.82 -0.53
CA HIS A 420 -1.21 -5.82 -1.37
C HIS A 420 -0.65 -7.25 -1.50
N PRO A 421 0.07 -7.62 -2.57
CA PRO A 421 0.40 -9.02 -2.80
C PRO A 421 1.21 -9.67 -1.67
N ALA A 422 2.06 -8.94 -0.95
CA ALA A 422 2.79 -9.54 0.16
C ALA A 422 1.88 -9.96 1.34
N SER A 423 0.75 -9.29 1.55
CA SER A 423 -0.26 -9.73 2.52
C SER A 423 -0.99 -11.02 2.14
N LEU A 424 -0.83 -11.52 0.91
CA LEU A 424 -1.36 -12.83 0.51
C LEU A 424 -0.63 -14.01 1.18
N TYR A 425 0.44 -13.75 1.95
CA TYR A 425 1.03 -14.74 2.86
C TYR A 425 0.24 -14.95 4.17
N TYR A 426 -0.75 -14.10 4.46
CA TYR A 426 -1.67 -14.34 5.56
C TYR A 426 -2.47 -15.63 5.31
N LYS A 427 -2.77 -16.35 6.40
CA LYS A 427 -3.54 -17.60 6.36
C LYS A 427 -4.80 -17.44 5.49
N ASP A 428 -5.01 -18.41 4.59
CA ASP A 428 -6.14 -18.52 3.65
C ASP A 428 -6.34 -17.37 2.64
N THR A 429 -5.51 -16.32 2.68
CA THR A 429 -5.78 -15.09 1.91
C THR A 429 -5.45 -15.25 0.42
N PHE A 430 -4.44 -16.06 0.07
CA PHE A 430 -4.15 -16.34 -1.34
C PHE A 430 -5.26 -17.16 -2.02
N GLU A 431 -5.78 -18.20 -1.36
CA GLU A 431 -6.91 -18.97 -1.88
C GLU A 431 -8.15 -18.09 -2.05
N GLN A 432 -8.43 -17.20 -1.08
CA GLN A 432 -9.53 -16.23 -1.16
C GLN A 432 -9.35 -15.25 -2.34
N TYR A 433 -8.13 -14.78 -2.59
CA TYR A 433 -7.81 -13.93 -3.74
C TYR A 433 -8.11 -14.67 -5.05
N GLN A 434 -7.60 -15.91 -5.21
CA GLN A 434 -7.85 -16.72 -6.41
C GLN A 434 -9.35 -16.96 -6.63
N GLN A 435 -10.08 -17.31 -5.58
CA GLN A 435 -11.51 -17.54 -5.65
C GLN A 435 -12.27 -16.27 -6.01
N SER A 436 -11.86 -15.12 -5.48
CA SER A 436 -12.48 -13.82 -5.79
C SER A 436 -12.29 -13.43 -7.25
N VAL A 437 -11.06 -13.55 -7.78
CA VAL A 437 -10.77 -13.30 -9.21
C VAL A 437 -11.60 -14.23 -10.10
N ARG A 438 -11.62 -15.53 -9.80
CA ARG A 438 -12.42 -16.52 -10.54
C ARG A 438 -13.92 -16.18 -10.48
N SER A 439 -14.42 -15.77 -9.33
CA SER A 439 -15.83 -15.44 -9.16
C SER A 439 -16.25 -14.29 -10.09
N TRP A 440 -15.42 -13.24 -10.22
CA TRP A 440 -15.66 -12.13 -11.14
C TRP A 440 -15.51 -12.52 -12.60
N ALA A 441 -14.51 -13.33 -12.93
CA ALA A 441 -14.34 -13.84 -14.30
C ALA A 441 -15.58 -14.62 -14.78
N GLN A 442 -16.29 -15.30 -13.88
CA GLN A 442 -17.55 -15.98 -14.21
C GLN A 442 -18.74 -15.02 -14.46
N ARG A 443 -18.70 -13.77 -13.94
CA ARG A 443 -19.73 -12.74 -14.16
C ARG A 443 -19.42 -11.83 -15.34
N ALA A 444 -18.18 -11.81 -15.80
CA ALA A 444 -17.77 -11.06 -16.98
C ALA A 444 -17.91 -11.89 -18.27
N HIS A 445 -18.09 -11.21 -19.41
CA HIS A 445 -17.99 -11.83 -20.74
C HIS A 445 -16.57 -11.75 -21.31
N GLY A 446 -15.85 -10.68 -21.00
CA GLY A 446 -14.51 -10.40 -21.50
C GLY A 446 -13.42 -10.63 -20.44
N LYS A 447 -12.21 -10.19 -20.78
CA LYS A 447 -11.06 -10.17 -19.89
C LYS A 447 -11.26 -9.14 -18.78
N LEU A 448 -10.78 -9.48 -17.59
CA LEU A 448 -10.77 -8.59 -16.43
C LEU A 448 -9.68 -7.51 -16.57
N ALA A 449 -9.92 -6.39 -15.91
CA ALA A 449 -8.89 -5.44 -15.55
C ALA A 449 -8.45 -5.65 -14.09
N PHE A 450 -7.25 -5.20 -13.74
CA PHE A 450 -6.74 -5.30 -12.38
C PHE A 450 -6.23 -3.95 -11.89
N TRP A 451 -6.60 -3.60 -10.66
CA TRP A 451 -5.99 -2.53 -9.89
C TRP A 451 -5.30 -3.17 -8.68
N GLN A 452 -3.99 -3.05 -8.57
CA GLN A 452 -3.24 -3.73 -7.51
C GLN A 452 -2.30 -2.77 -6.80
N HIS A 453 -2.39 -2.71 -5.47
CA HIS A 453 -1.46 -1.94 -4.64
C HIS A 453 -0.20 -2.78 -4.37
N TYR A 454 0.96 -2.32 -4.81
CA TYR A 454 2.27 -2.95 -4.55
C TYR A 454 3.13 -2.05 -3.66
N LEU A 455 3.98 -2.67 -2.82
CA LEU A 455 4.82 -1.97 -1.84
C LEU A 455 4.02 -1.09 -0.87
N ALA A 456 2.80 -1.54 -0.55
CA ALA A 456 1.88 -0.80 0.30
C ALA A 456 2.04 -1.12 1.79
N SER A 457 3.01 -1.95 2.19
CA SER A 457 3.23 -2.26 3.61
C SER A 457 3.73 -1.11 4.45
N ASN A 458 4.10 0.01 3.81
CA ASN A 458 4.69 1.17 4.45
C ASN A 458 3.84 2.43 4.33
N ARG A 459 2.53 2.31 4.59
CA ARG A 459 1.62 3.47 4.57
C ARG A 459 1.63 4.29 5.87
N ASP A 460 2.20 3.73 6.94
CA ASP A 460 2.14 4.30 8.28
C ASP A 460 3.53 4.56 8.89
N GLU A 461 3.61 5.53 9.79
CA GLU A 461 4.85 5.98 10.46
C GLU A 461 5.62 4.87 11.20
N GLU A 462 4.96 3.75 11.50
CA GLU A 462 5.54 2.59 12.20
C GLU A 462 6.30 1.64 11.27
N SER A 463 5.96 1.66 9.98
CA SER A 463 6.49 0.77 8.95
C SER A 463 7.65 1.36 8.15
N VAL A 464 8.03 2.62 8.44
CA VAL A 464 9.11 3.33 7.76
C VAL A 464 10.41 2.53 7.84
N GLY A 465 11.01 2.31 6.67
CA GLY A 465 12.27 1.59 6.50
C GLY A 465 12.19 0.08 6.68
N ILE A 466 11.00 -0.49 6.88
CA ILE A 466 10.83 -1.93 6.81
C ILE A 466 10.72 -2.33 5.33
N PRO A 467 11.58 -3.23 4.81
CA PRO A 467 11.53 -3.62 3.41
C PRO A 467 10.31 -4.51 3.10
N GLU A 468 9.85 -4.46 1.85
CA GLU A 468 8.91 -5.41 1.24
C GLU A 468 9.58 -6.06 0.01
N HIS A 469 10.16 -7.24 0.20
CA HIS A 469 10.79 -8.00 -0.88
C HIS A 469 10.22 -9.43 -0.91
N THR A 470 9.24 -9.68 -1.79
CA THR A 470 8.55 -10.97 -1.90
C THR A 470 8.26 -11.36 -3.37
N PRO A 471 9.28 -11.43 -4.24
CA PRO A 471 9.09 -11.58 -5.68
C PRO A 471 8.31 -12.83 -6.10
N ALA A 472 8.44 -13.94 -5.38
CA ALA A 472 7.68 -15.15 -5.64
C ALA A 472 6.15 -14.92 -5.50
N MET A 473 5.71 -14.14 -4.51
CA MET A 473 4.29 -13.84 -4.33
C MET A 473 3.77 -12.89 -5.41
N TYR A 474 4.59 -11.92 -5.81
CA TYR A 474 4.26 -11.00 -6.92
C TYR A 474 4.06 -11.78 -8.23
N ALA A 475 4.94 -12.74 -8.50
CA ALA A 475 4.84 -13.62 -9.66
C ALA A 475 3.61 -14.54 -9.60
N ARG A 476 3.28 -15.10 -8.43
CA ARG A 476 2.05 -15.87 -8.22
C ARG A 476 0.80 -15.05 -8.50
N ALA A 477 0.70 -13.84 -7.95
CA ALA A 477 -0.43 -12.95 -8.20
C ALA A 477 -0.54 -12.58 -9.69
N ALA A 478 0.57 -12.20 -10.34
CA ALA A 478 0.60 -11.89 -11.77
C ALA A 478 0.11 -13.05 -12.65
N ARG A 479 0.46 -14.29 -12.31
CA ARG A 479 0.01 -15.49 -13.03
C ARG A 479 -1.49 -15.75 -12.85
N VAL A 480 -2.02 -15.55 -11.65
CA VAL A 480 -3.48 -15.64 -11.41
C VAL A 480 -4.23 -14.56 -12.20
N MET A 481 -3.71 -13.33 -12.22
CA MET A 481 -4.30 -12.25 -13.02
C MET A 481 -4.32 -12.60 -14.51
N ALA A 482 -3.21 -13.15 -15.02
CA ALA A 482 -3.03 -13.53 -16.42
C ALA A 482 -3.97 -14.66 -16.90
N GLU A 483 -4.52 -15.47 -16.00
CA GLU A 483 -5.54 -16.46 -16.37
C GLU A 483 -6.83 -15.76 -16.89
N TYR A 484 -7.21 -14.64 -16.28
CA TYR A 484 -8.54 -14.03 -16.46
C TYR A 484 -8.54 -12.61 -17.02
N GLY A 485 -7.41 -11.91 -17.08
CA GLY A 485 -7.34 -10.53 -17.57
C GLY A 485 -6.12 -10.21 -18.43
N ASP A 486 -6.16 -9.05 -19.04
CA ASP A 486 -5.15 -8.51 -19.97
C ASP A 486 -4.94 -6.99 -19.79
N HIS A 487 -5.46 -6.43 -18.69
CA HIS A 487 -5.24 -5.07 -18.27
C HIS A 487 -4.82 -5.02 -16.80
N VAL A 488 -3.75 -4.30 -16.48
CA VAL A 488 -3.28 -4.09 -15.12
C VAL A 488 -2.80 -2.66 -14.91
N PHE A 489 -3.32 -2.04 -13.85
CA PHE A 489 -2.79 -0.85 -13.23
C PHE A 489 -2.22 -1.26 -11.86
N CYS A 490 -0.94 -1.03 -11.67
CA CYS A 490 -0.25 -1.30 -10.42
C CYS A 490 -0.01 0.02 -9.71
N GLU A 491 -0.73 0.27 -8.63
CA GLU A 491 -0.50 1.40 -7.74
C GLU A 491 0.72 1.14 -6.86
N MET A 492 1.82 1.84 -7.12
CA MET A 492 3.05 1.76 -6.33
C MET A 492 3.02 2.76 -5.18
N MET A 493 3.30 2.29 -3.96
CA MET A 493 3.16 3.06 -2.71
C MET A 493 4.46 3.09 -1.89
N ALA A 494 5.63 3.18 -2.53
CA ALA A 494 6.89 3.04 -1.81
C ALA A 494 7.46 4.35 -1.25
N ASP A 495 8.25 4.13 -0.20
CA ASP A 495 8.98 5.12 0.58
C ASP A 495 10.28 5.58 -0.09
N SER A 496 10.96 4.67 -0.80
CA SER A 496 12.29 4.85 -1.39
C SER A 496 12.36 4.11 -2.72
N ILE A 497 13.03 4.72 -3.69
CA ILE A 497 13.21 4.15 -5.03
C ILE A 497 14.08 2.88 -4.95
N GLU A 498 15.02 2.82 -4.01
CA GLU A 498 15.87 1.67 -3.76
C GLU A 498 15.08 0.43 -3.32
N PHE A 499 14.02 0.57 -2.51
CA PHE A 499 13.10 -0.53 -2.19
C PHE A 499 12.25 -0.99 -3.39
N GLU A 500 12.02 -0.10 -4.36
CA GLU A 500 11.28 -0.42 -5.58
C GLU A 500 12.13 -1.12 -6.65
N LEU A 501 13.46 -0.91 -6.66
CA LEU A 501 14.33 -1.23 -7.81
C LEU A 501 14.05 -2.57 -8.46
N PHE A 502 14.18 -3.65 -7.70
CA PHE A 502 13.97 -4.99 -8.24
C PHE A 502 12.48 -5.26 -8.50
N ASN A 503 11.61 -4.85 -7.57
CA ASN A 503 10.17 -5.12 -7.64
C ASN A 503 9.55 -4.50 -8.88
N ARG A 504 9.88 -3.24 -9.19
CA ARG A 504 9.39 -2.51 -10.35
C ARG A 504 9.91 -3.12 -11.65
N TYR A 505 11.20 -3.49 -11.69
CA TYR A 505 11.78 -4.20 -12.82
C TYR A 505 11.09 -5.55 -13.08
N LEU A 506 10.87 -6.33 -12.01
CA LEU A 506 10.19 -7.63 -12.07
C LEU A 506 8.75 -7.49 -12.59
N LEU A 507 7.98 -6.54 -12.07
CA LEU A 507 6.57 -6.36 -12.48
C LEU A 507 6.45 -5.95 -13.94
N MET A 508 7.29 -5.03 -14.43
CA MET A 508 7.30 -4.67 -15.86
C MET A 508 7.61 -5.89 -16.75
N LYS A 509 8.51 -6.79 -16.31
CA LYS A 509 8.78 -8.05 -17.02
C LYS A 509 7.59 -9.00 -17.00
N LEU A 510 7.01 -9.24 -15.83
CA LEU A 510 5.89 -10.17 -15.67
C LEU A 510 4.59 -9.69 -16.32
N PHE A 511 4.35 -8.38 -16.38
CA PHE A 511 3.18 -7.84 -17.09
C PHE A 511 3.36 -7.89 -18.61
N TYR A 512 4.60 -7.94 -19.11
CA TYR A 512 4.85 -8.27 -20.50
C TYR A 512 4.69 -9.78 -20.75
N ASP A 513 5.36 -10.61 -19.94
CA ASP A 513 5.29 -12.07 -20.01
C ASP A 513 5.21 -12.71 -18.60
N PRO A 514 4.03 -13.19 -18.18
CA PRO A 514 3.82 -13.76 -16.84
C PRO A 514 4.43 -15.17 -16.68
N THR A 515 4.96 -15.76 -17.77
CA THR A 515 5.58 -17.09 -17.75
C THR A 515 7.05 -17.06 -17.34
N LEU A 516 7.66 -15.87 -17.26
CA LEU A 516 9.06 -15.70 -16.86
C LEU A 516 9.29 -16.21 -15.42
N ASP A 517 10.48 -16.79 -15.19
CA ASP A 517 10.93 -17.24 -13.87
C ASP A 517 11.55 -16.07 -13.10
N GLU A 518 10.87 -15.66 -12.03
CA GLU A 518 11.27 -14.54 -11.17
C GLU A 518 12.65 -14.73 -10.55
N ARG A 519 13.07 -15.98 -10.29
CA ARG A 519 14.38 -16.29 -9.69
C ARG A 519 15.50 -16.09 -10.69
N LYS A 520 15.27 -16.42 -11.97
CA LYS A 520 16.23 -16.14 -13.05
C LYS A 520 16.36 -14.64 -13.29
N ILE A 521 15.25 -13.91 -13.24
CA ILE A 521 15.25 -12.44 -13.32
C ILE A 521 16.04 -11.84 -12.15
N PHE A 522 15.83 -12.33 -10.92
CA PHE A 522 16.58 -11.89 -9.75
C PHE A 522 18.08 -12.19 -9.86
N GLN A 523 18.44 -13.40 -10.32
CA GLN A 523 19.82 -13.79 -10.54
C GLN A 523 20.52 -12.89 -11.57
N ASP A 524 19.86 -12.60 -12.70
CA ASP A 524 20.39 -11.68 -13.72
C ASP A 524 20.56 -10.26 -13.16
N TYR A 525 19.59 -9.79 -12.35
CA TYR A 525 19.67 -8.51 -11.65
C TYR A 525 20.90 -8.44 -10.74
N VAL A 526 21.07 -9.37 -9.79
CA VAL A 526 22.18 -9.27 -8.83
C VAL A 526 23.55 -9.37 -9.50
N LEU A 527 23.69 -10.23 -10.52
CA LEU A 527 24.96 -10.43 -11.21
C LEU A 527 25.34 -9.31 -12.17
N LYS A 528 24.36 -8.68 -12.83
CA LYS A 528 24.64 -7.61 -13.80
C LYS A 528 24.56 -6.22 -13.19
N PHE A 529 23.70 -6.01 -12.19
CA PHE A 529 23.55 -4.70 -11.58
C PHE A 529 24.65 -4.43 -10.54
N TYR A 530 24.91 -5.39 -9.64
CA TYR A 530 25.94 -5.29 -8.61
C TYR A 530 27.27 -5.95 -9.01
N GLY A 531 27.29 -6.73 -10.10
CA GLY A 531 28.49 -7.34 -10.65
C GLY A 531 28.74 -8.78 -10.15
N PRO A 532 29.60 -9.54 -10.83
CA PRO A 532 29.78 -10.98 -10.57
C PRO A 532 30.44 -11.29 -9.22
N GLN A 533 31.21 -10.36 -8.64
CA GLN A 533 31.89 -10.56 -7.36
C GLN A 533 31.08 -10.03 -6.17
N ALA A 534 30.48 -8.85 -6.31
CA ALA A 534 29.67 -8.25 -5.24
C ALA A 534 28.21 -8.77 -5.24
N GLY A 535 27.67 -9.13 -6.39
CA GLY A 535 26.30 -9.65 -6.57
C GLY A 535 25.96 -10.82 -5.65
N PRO A 536 26.79 -11.86 -5.50
CA PRO A 536 26.52 -12.95 -4.55
C PRO A 536 26.37 -12.50 -3.08
N LEU A 537 27.19 -11.54 -2.63
CA LEU A 537 27.10 -10.99 -1.27
C LEU A 537 25.80 -10.19 -1.07
N VAL A 538 25.40 -9.44 -2.10
CA VAL A 538 24.13 -8.70 -2.10
C VAL A 538 22.95 -9.68 -2.15
N ALA A 539 23.04 -10.77 -2.91
CA ALA A 539 22.02 -11.80 -2.98
C ALA A 539 21.80 -12.50 -1.63
N GLU A 540 22.84 -12.72 -0.83
CA GLU A 540 22.70 -13.24 0.54
C GLU A 540 21.90 -12.28 1.45
N ILE A 541 22.10 -10.96 1.30
CA ILE A 541 21.33 -9.95 2.05
C ILE A 541 19.85 -10.03 1.63
N TYR A 542 19.58 -9.99 0.32
CA TYR A 542 18.21 -10.07 -0.18
C TYR A 542 17.50 -11.37 0.19
N ALA A 543 18.20 -12.51 0.20
CA ALA A 543 17.62 -13.79 0.59
C ALA A 543 17.17 -13.82 2.06
N ASP A 544 17.97 -13.26 2.98
CA ASP A 544 17.60 -13.14 4.39
C ASP A 544 16.45 -12.13 4.57
N ILE A 545 16.48 -11.01 3.83
CA ILE A 545 15.37 -10.04 3.78
C ILE A 545 14.08 -10.72 3.29
N GLU A 546 14.13 -11.48 2.20
CA GLU A 546 12.97 -12.18 1.64
C GLU A 546 12.35 -13.12 2.68
N ALA A 547 13.17 -13.99 3.29
CA ALA A 547 12.72 -14.93 4.30
C ALA A 547 12.04 -14.21 5.49
N LYS A 548 12.61 -13.10 5.94
CA LYS A 548 12.08 -12.29 7.05
C LYS A 548 10.84 -11.49 6.67
N CYS A 549 10.74 -10.99 5.43
CA CYS A 549 9.52 -10.39 4.92
C CYS A 549 8.38 -11.43 4.88
N ILE A 550 8.65 -12.64 4.39
CA ILE A 550 7.65 -13.73 4.38
C ILE A 550 7.17 -14.04 5.80
N GLU A 551 8.09 -14.19 6.76
CA GLU A 551 7.77 -14.41 8.17
C GLU A 551 6.95 -13.25 8.77
N ARG A 552 7.36 -12.00 8.53
CA ARG A 552 6.62 -10.79 8.95
C ARG A 552 5.15 -10.88 8.55
N TYR A 553 4.88 -11.27 7.29
CA TYR A 553 3.50 -11.37 6.81
C TYR A 553 2.80 -12.58 7.43
N ARG A 554 3.35 -13.79 7.35
CA ARG A 554 2.72 -14.99 7.95
C ARG A 554 2.30 -14.78 9.40
N SER A 555 3.12 -14.07 10.17
CA SER A 555 2.95 -13.84 11.60
C SER A 555 2.26 -12.51 11.95
N LYS A 556 1.85 -11.71 10.96
CA LYS A 556 1.24 -10.36 11.14
C LYS A 556 2.00 -9.44 12.11
N SER A 557 3.32 -9.58 12.14
CA SER A 557 4.20 -8.95 13.13
C SER A 557 4.07 -7.43 13.17
N ALA A 558 4.07 -6.84 14.36
CA ALA A 558 4.18 -5.41 14.59
C ALA A 558 5.63 -4.94 14.40
N ALA A 559 5.81 -3.62 14.33
CA ALA A 559 7.11 -3.00 14.11
C ALA A 559 8.16 -3.42 15.14
N SER A 560 7.76 -3.67 16.39
CA SER A 560 8.65 -4.12 17.46
C SER A 560 9.25 -5.49 17.20
N THR A 561 8.46 -6.54 16.94
CA THR A 561 9.01 -7.85 16.56
C THR A 561 9.86 -7.76 15.30
N ILE A 562 9.45 -6.93 14.33
CA ILE A 562 10.21 -6.76 13.11
C ILE A 562 11.62 -6.24 13.41
N TRP A 563 11.77 -5.20 14.25
CA TRP A 563 13.08 -4.60 14.54
C TRP A 563 13.88 -5.28 15.67
N GLU A 564 13.23 -5.99 16.59
CA GLU A 564 13.91 -6.71 17.67
C GLU A 564 14.35 -8.11 17.24
N ARG A 565 13.51 -8.81 16.46
CA ARG A 565 13.69 -10.22 16.11
C ARG A 565 14.16 -10.40 14.67
N LEU A 566 13.41 -9.86 13.70
CA LEU A 566 13.67 -10.13 12.29
C LEU A 566 14.88 -9.33 11.77
N PHE A 567 14.82 -8.00 11.89
CA PHE A 567 15.87 -7.05 11.52
C PHE A 567 16.55 -6.48 12.78
N SER A 568 16.94 -7.39 13.68
CA SER A 568 17.66 -7.09 14.92
C SER A 568 18.98 -6.34 14.66
N GLU A 569 19.56 -5.75 15.70
CA GLU A 569 20.88 -5.10 15.59
C GLU A 569 21.95 -6.05 15.02
N ALA A 570 21.93 -7.31 15.44
CA ALA A 570 22.84 -8.33 14.93
C ALA A 570 22.62 -8.60 13.43
N THR A 571 21.36 -8.65 13.00
CA THR A 571 21.00 -8.77 11.58
C THR A 571 21.52 -7.57 10.79
N MET A 572 21.21 -6.35 11.23
CA MET A 572 21.62 -5.12 10.54
C MET A 572 23.14 -5.01 10.45
N ARG A 573 23.86 -5.37 11.51
CA ARG A 573 25.33 -5.44 11.50
C ARG A 573 25.84 -6.46 10.48
N SER A 574 25.24 -7.63 10.42
CA SER A 574 25.60 -8.65 9.42
C SER A 574 25.36 -8.16 7.98
N TYR A 575 24.29 -7.40 7.73
CA TYR A 575 24.05 -6.77 6.43
C TYR A 575 25.12 -5.74 6.09
N GLN A 576 25.49 -4.87 7.05
CA GLN A 576 26.55 -3.89 6.85
C GLN A 576 27.91 -4.54 6.56
N GLU A 577 28.28 -5.60 7.28
CA GLU A 577 29.52 -6.34 7.03
C GLU A 577 29.56 -6.97 5.63
N LYS A 578 28.44 -7.54 5.17
CA LYS A 578 28.33 -8.07 3.80
C LYS A 578 28.38 -6.95 2.77
N ALA A 579 27.70 -5.84 3.01
CA ALA A 579 27.73 -4.66 2.15
C ALA A 579 29.14 -4.06 2.05
N ASP A 580 29.90 -4.00 3.14
CA ASP A 580 31.30 -3.54 3.15
C ASP A 580 32.20 -4.43 2.29
N ARG A 581 32.01 -5.74 2.36
CA ARG A 581 32.72 -6.70 1.49
C ARG A 581 32.32 -6.52 0.03
N ALA A 582 31.03 -6.27 -0.23
CA ALA A 582 30.52 -6.01 -1.58
C ALA A 582 31.10 -4.71 -2.15
N VAL A 583 31.17 -3.63 -1.37
CA VAL A 583 31.79 -2.35 -1.77
C VAL A 583 33.25 -2.57 -2.16
N LYS A 584 34.02 -3.31 -1.33
CA LYS A 584 35.41 -3.66 -1.65
C LYS A 584 35.54 -4.48 -2.94
N ALA A 585 34.62 -5.43 -3.17
CA ALA A 585 34.61 -6.26 -4.38
C ALA A 585 34.22 -5.49 -5.65
N ALA A 586 33.45 -4.41 -5.50
CA ALA A 586 33.01 -3.56 -6.61
C ALA A 586 33.92 -2.35 -6.87
N ALA A 587 34.89 -2.07 -6.00
CA ALA A 587 35.77 -0.91 -6.08
C ALA A 587 36.51 -0.83 -7.43
N SER A 588 36.57 0.37 -8.01
CA SER A 588 37.17 0.65 -9.32
C SER A 588 36.53 -0.12 -10.48
N THR A 589 35.30 -0.58 -10.32
CA THR A 589 34.50 -1.22 -11.39
C THR A 589 33.26 -0.37 -11.70
N GLN A 590 32.61 -0.65 -12.82
CA GLN A 590 31.32 -0.02 -13.18
C GLN A 590 30.18 -0.28 -12.17
N TYR A 591 30.36 -1.22 -11.22
CA TYR A 591 29.34 -1.60 -10.25
C TYR A 591 29.44 -0.85 -8.92
N GLU A 592 30.52 -0.09 -8.71
CA GLU A 592 30.83 0.57 -7.43
C GLU A 592 29.68 1.46 -6.93
N SER A 593 29.14 2.31 -7.81
CA SER A 593 28.05 3.22 -7.48
C SER A 593 26.76 2.51 -7.06
N ALA A 594 26.44 1.37 -7.70
CA ALA A 594 25.25 0.59 -7.37
C ALA A 594 25.37 -0.08 -6.00
N VAL A 595 26.54 -0.65 -5.68
CA VAL A 595 26.77 -1.26 -4.37
C VAL A 595 26.83 -0.18 -3.26
N ALA A 596 27.42 0.98 -3.55
CA ALA A 596 27.41 2.12 -2.65
C ALA A 596 25.99 2.63 -2.36
N ALA A 597 25.13 2.70 -3.39
CA ALA A 597 23.73 3.10 -3.24
C ALA A 597 22.92 2.12 -2.39
N LEU A 598 23.08 0.80 -2.60
CA LEU A 598 22.45 -0.22 -1.73
C LEU A 598 22.82 0.03 -0.26
N LYS A 599 24.10 0.27 0.02
CA LYS A 599 24.55 0.53 1.40
C LYS A 599 23.99 1.84 1.95
N ALA A 600 24.07 2.92 1.19
CA ALA A 600 23.72 4.27 1.65
C ALA A 600 22.20 4.49 1.78
N TYR A 601 21.41 3.90 0.88
CA TYR A 601 19.99 4.23 0.73
C TYR A 601 19.08 3.05 1.06
N TYR A 602 19.33 1.85 0.55
CA TYR A 602 18.52 0.67 0.93
C TYR A 602 18.75 0.30 2.40
N LEU A 603 19.99 -0.02 2.77
CA LEU A 603 20.33 -0.35 4.17
C LEU A 603 20.26 0.88 5.08
N GLY A 604 20.61 2.06 4.58
CA GLY A 604 20.49 3.31 5.32
C GLY A 604 19.04 3.65 5.70
N LEU A 605 18.06 3.37 4.82
CA LEU A 605 16.66 3.54 5.17
C LEU A 605 16.21 2.52 6.22
N MET A 606 16.69 1.28 6.15
CA MET A 606 16.44 0.28 7.19
C MET A 606 17.03 0.72 8.54
N GLU A 607 18.25 1.28 8.56
CA GLU A 607 18.87 1.83 9.76
C GLU A 607 18.08 3.00 10.34
N ARG A 608 17.57 3.89 9.48
CA ARG A 608 16.70 5.00 9.89
C ARG A 608 15.41 4.48 10.53
N GLY A 609 14.77 3.48 9.92
CA GLY A 609 13.59 2.82 10.47
C GLY A 609 13.88 2.17 11.82
N ARG A 610 15.02 1.49 11.95
CA ARG A 610 15.46 0.89 13.21
C ARG A 610 15.78 1.92 14.30
N ALA A 611 16.44 3.02 13.96
CA ALA A 611 16.74 4.11 14.90
C ALA A 611 15.44 4.71 15.45
N ARG A 612 14.43 4.89 14.59
CA ARG A 612 13.09 5.32 14.98
C ARG A 612 12.41 4.34 15.93
N TYR A 613 12.58 3.05 15.70
CA TYR A 613 12.11 2.03 16.62
C TYR A 613 12.81 2.08 17.99
N ALA A 614 14.14 2.23 17.99
CA ALA A 614 14.96 2.22 19.20
C ALA A 614 14.72 3.46 20.08
N ASP A 615 14.45 4.61 19.47
CA ASP A 615 14.17 5.88 20.15
C ASP A 615 12.87 6.53 19.64
N PRO A 616 11.70 5.92 19.92
CA PRO A 616 10.44 6.40 19.37
C PRO A 616 10.09 7.80 19.88
N LEU A 617 10.48 8.15 21.10
CA LEU A 617 10.14 9.43 21.72
C LEU A 617 10.89 10.59 21.07
N THR A 618 12.20 10.48 20.85
CA THR A 618 12.96 11.55 20.17
C THR A 618 12.40 11.78 18.77
N HIS A 619 12.11 10.69 18.04
CA HIS A 619 11.58 10.80 16.68
C HIS A 619 10.15 11.35 16.60
N LEU A 620 9.30 11.06 17.59
CA LEU A 620 7.91 11.52 17.60
C LEU A 620 7.73 12.93 18.17
N LEU A 621 8.53 13.30 19.16
CA LEU A 621 8.33 14.52 19.94
C LEU A 621 9.36 15.61 19.62
N ALA A 622 10.60 15.24 19.31
CA ALA A 622 11.69 16.21 19.15
C ALA A 622 11.97 16.63 17.70
N ALA A 623 11.22 16.09 16.72
CA ALA A 623 11.42 16.40 15.30
C ALA A 623 11.36 17.91 15.02
N ASP A 624 10.42 18.62 15.66
CA ASP A 624 10.26 20.09 15.58
C ASP A 624 10.57 20.80 16.91
N HIS A 625 11.01 20.04 17.92
CA HIS A 625 11.33 20.52 19.28
C HIS A 625 12.67 19.94 19.77
N PRO A 626 13.81 20.38 19.19
CA PRO A 626 15.12 19.84 19.52
C PRO A 626 15.52 20.05 20.99
N ASP A 627 14.88 20.99 21.68
CA ASP A 627 15.02 21.24 23.12
C ASP A 627 14.50 20.08 23.99
N LEU A 628 13.66 19.18 23.44
CA LEU A 628 13.20 17.98 24.14
C LEU A 628 14.25 16.86 24.17
N VAL A 629 15.24 16.86 23.26
CA VAL A 629 16.23 15.76 23.14
C VAL A 629 16.93 15.46 24.47
N PRO A 630 17.48 16.45 25.21
CA PRO A 630 18.13 16.17 26.49
C PRO A 630 17.16 15.63 27.57
N ARG A 631 15.89 16.06 27.54
CA ARG A 631 14.86 15.58 28.48
C ARG A 631 14.49 14.12 28.20
N ILE A 632 14.29 13.78 26.93
CA ILE A 632 14.00 12.41 26.49
C ILE A 632 15.16 11.48 26.84
N ALA A 633 16.40 11.91 26.60
CA ALA A 633 17.59 11.12 26.97
C ALA A 633 17.65 10.85 28.48
N ARG A 634 17.31 11.83 29.33
CA ARG A 634 17.23 11.64 30.79
C ARG A 634 16.12 10.66 31.16
N PHE A 635 14.95 10.80 30.55
CA PHE A 635 13.81 9.90 30.75
C PHE A 635 14.16 8.45 30.38
N GLN A 636 14.78 8.23 29.23
CA GLN A 636 15.23 6.90 28.79
C GLN A 636 16.28 6.29 29.72
N LYS A 637 17.24 7.09 30.18
CA LYS A 637 18.24 6.64 31.15
C LYS A 637 17.61 6.18 32.46
N MET A 638 16.56 6.86 32.92
CA MET A 638 15.78 6.46 34.09
C MET A 638 15.09 5.11 33.86
N LEU A 639 14.46 4.90 32.69
CA LEU A 639 13.82 3.62 32.38
C LEU A 639 14.83 2.47 32.26
N ALA A 640 15.99 2.73 31.63
CA ALA A 640 17.05 1.74 31.45
C ALA A 640 17.74 1.33 32.77
N ALA A 641 17.62 2.14 33.83
CA ALA A 641 18.15 1.84 35.15
C ALA A 641 17.22 0.91 35.98
N LEU A 642 15.99 0.66 35.53
CA LEU A 642 15.10 -0.29 36.19
C LEU A 642 15.65 -1.72 36.04
N PRO A 643 15.49 -2.58 37.06
CA PRO A 643 15.87 -3.98 36.94
C PRO A 643 15.12 -4.61 35.75
N PRO A 644 15.79 -5.47 34.96
CA PRO A 644 15.09 -6.29 33.98
C PRO A 644 14.01 -7.10 34.72
N ALA A 645 12.86 -7.32 34.09
CA ALA A 645 11.85 -8.19 34.67
C ALA A 645 12.52 -9.54 35.00
N PRO A 646 12.44 -10.03 36.25
CA PRO A 646 13.14 -11.25 36.63
C PRO A 646 12.51 -12.45 35.91
N GLY A 647 13.07 -12.79 34.75
CA GLY A 647 12.63 -13.94 33.96
C GLY A 647 12.80 -15.22 34.77
N ARG A 648 11.69 -15.93 35.03
CA ARG A 648 11.79 -17.35 35.33
C ARG A 648 12.31 -18.05 34.08
N THR A 649 13.57 -18.44 34.13
CA THR A 649 14.17 -19.43 33.26
C THR A 649 13.38 -20.74 33.37
N ALA A 650 12.47 -20.97 32.42
CA ALA A 650 11.94 -22.29 32.15
C ALA A 650 12.04 -22.51 30.63
N GLY A 651 13.04 -23.32 30.25
CA GLY A 651 13.17 -24.01 28.97
C GLY A 651 12.69 -23.27 27.73
N ALA A 652 13.62 -22.58 27.06
CA ALA A 652 13.52 -22.41 25.61
C ALA A 652 13.71 -23.78 24.94
N GLU A 653 12.73 -24.68 25.08
CA GLU A 653 12.45 -25.65 24.02
C GLU A 653 11.54 -24.91 23.05
N HIS A 654 12.14 -24.42 21.97
CA HIS A 654 11.38 -24.19 20.76
C HIS A 654 10.66 -25.50 20.42
N ALA A 655 9.38 -25.58 20.76
CA ALA A 655 8.44 -26.24 19.89
C ALA A 655 8.46 -25.44 18.59
N ALA A 656 9.40 -25.79 17.71
CA ALA A 656 9.05 -25.86 16.31
C ALA A 656 7.79 -26.73 16.25
N ALA A 657 6.63 -26.09 16.34
CA ALA A 657 5.39 -26.71 15.91
C ALA A 657 5.66 -27.06 14.47
N GLY A 658 5.99 -28.34 14.28
CA GLY A 658 6.23 -28.91 12.98
C GLY A 658 5.05 -28.58 12.09
N ASP A 659 5.38 -28.43 10.83
CA ASP A 659 4.55 -28.23 9.65
C ASP A 659 3.58 -29.43 9.41
N GLN A 660 2.88 -29.87 10.46
CA GLN A 660 1.91 -30.95 10.50
C GLN A 660 0.84 -30.69 11.58
N ALA A 661 -0.05 -29.75 11.29
CA ALA A 661 -1.40 -29.77 11.85
C ALA A 661 -2.37 -29.46 10.71
N GLY A 662 -3.17 -30.48 10.37
CA GLY A 662 -4.48 -30.35 9.72
C GLY A 662 -4.55 -29.54 8.42
N ARG A 663 -4.92 -30.21 7.34
CA ARG A 663 -5.70 -29.56 6.27
C ARG A 663 -7.06 -29.11 6.87
N ASP A 664 -7.08 -28.09 7.71
CA ASP A 664 -8.33 -27.44 8.07
C ASP A 664 -8.71 -26.54 6.92
N SER A 665 -9.70 -27.01 6.17
CA SER A 665 -10.24 -26.33 5.01
C SER A 665 -10.69 -24.92 5.40
N SER A 666 -10.63 -23.97 4.47
CA SER A 666 -11.16 -22.60 4.62
C SER A 666 -12.60 -22.53 5.14
N ALA A 667 -13.38 -23.62 5.02
CA ALA A 667 -14.71 -23.76 5.59
C ALA A 667 -14.73 -23.79 7.13
N ASP A 668 -13.73 -24.36 7.80
CA ASP A 668 -13.67 -24.45 9.27
C ASP A 668 -13.34 -23.09 9.91
N THR A 669 -12.43 -22.31 9.31
CA THR A 669 -12.16 -20.92 9.70
C THR A 669 -13.42 -20.05 9.54
N ALA A 670 -14.09 -20.12 8.38
CA ALA A 670 -15.30 -19.35 8.13
C ALA A 670 -16.45 -19.72 9.09
N GLN A 671 -16.57 -21.00 9.45
CA GLN A 671 -17.55 -21.48 10.42
C GLN A 671 -17.24 -20.97 11.83
N PHE A 672 -15.97 -20.92 12.22
CA PHE A 672 -15.55 -20.35 13.50
C PHE A 672 -15.85 -18.85 13.60
N GLU A 673 -15.50 -18.07 12.58
CA GLU A 673 -15.81 -16.63 12.51
C GLU A 673 -17.31 -16.34 12.54
N ALA A 674 -18.11 -17.14 11.82
CA ALA A 674 -19.56 -17.07 11.87
C ALA A 674 -20.10 -17.37 13.28
N GLY A 675 -19.52 -18.37 13.96
CA GLY A 675 -19.85 -18.71 15.35
C GLY A 675 -19.56 -17.57 16.33
N LEU A 676 -18.39 -16.94 16.24
CA LEU A 676 -18.03 -15.76 17.04
C LEU A 676 -19.02 -14.60 16.81
N THR A 677 -19.37 -14.37 15.55
CA THR A 677 -20.30 -13.30 15.15
C THR A 677 -21.71 -13.56 15.69
N ALA A 678 -22.21 -14.79 15.59
CA ALA A 678 -23.51 -15.17 16.12
C ALA A 678 -23.60 -14.96 17.65
N ALA A 679 -22.56 -15.37 18.40
CA ALA A 679 -22.49 -15.14 19.84
C ALA A 679 -22.40 -13.65 20.20
N SER A 680 -21.64 -12.85 19.44
CA SER A 680 -21.57 -11.40 19.61
C SER A 680 -22.93 -10.73 19.39
N THR A 681 -23.69 -11.16 18.37
CA THR A 681 -25.04 -10.67 18.09
C THR A 681 -26.00 -10.96 19.24
N LEU A 682 -25.94 -12.15 19.83
CA LEU A 682 -26.70 -12.48 21.04
C LEU A 682 -26.38 -11.53 22.20
N CYS A 683 -25.09 -11.26 22.44
CA CYS A 683 -24.67 -10.35 23.50
C CYS A 683 -25.18 -8.92 23.27
N LYS A 684 -25.10 -8.42 22.03
CA LYS A 684 -25.62 -7.08 21.65
C LYS A 684 -27.14 -6.98 21.79
N ALA A 685 -27.87 -8.09 21.62
CA ALA A 685 -29.30 -8.17 21.83
C ALA A 685 -29.73 -8.26 23.31
N GLY A 686 -28.78 -8.29 24.26
CA GLY A 686 -29.05 -8.43 25.69
C GLY A 686 -29.14 -9.88 26.19
N ASN A 687 -28.96 -10.87 25.31
CA ASN A 687 -29.04 -12.29 25.63
C ASN A 687 -27.67 -12.80 26.14
N HIS A 688 -27.21 -12.23 27.26
CA HIS A 688 -25.85 -12.43 27.75
C HIS A 688 -25.55 -13.87 28.18
N ALA A 689 -26.53 -14.58 28.77
CA ALA A 689 -26.33 -15.96 29.21
C ALA A 689 -26.16 -16.91 28.02
N GLU A 690 -26.97 -16.74 26.99
CA GLU A 690 -26.91 -17.48 25.74
C GLU A 690 -25.62 -17.19 24.97
N ALA A 691 -25.20 -15.91 24.93
CA ALA A 691 -23.94 -15.50 24.32
C ALA A 691 -22.73 -16.16 24.99
N ILE A 692 -22.65 -16.10 26.32
CA ILE A 692 -21.60 -16.77 27.10
C ILE A 692 -21.56 -18.27 26.79
N ALA A 693 -22.72 -18.94 26.82
CA ALA A 693 -22.78 -20.36 26.53
C ALA A 693 -22.38 -20.69 25.08
N ALA A 694 -22.71 -19.83 24.11
CA ALA A 694 -22.32 -19.99 22.72
C ALA A 694 -20.81 -19.86 22.52
N TRP A 695 -20.18 -18.83 23.12
CA TRP A 695 -18.74 -18.66 23.09
C TRP A 695 -17.98 -19.80 23.76
N LEU A 696 -18.44 -20.27 24.92
CA LEU A 696 -17.80 -21.39 25.63
C LEU A 696 -17.84 -22.68 24.79
N ARG A 697 -19.00 -23.04 24.24
CA ARG A 697 -19.11 -24.21 23.34
C ARG A 697 -18.22 -24.09 22.11
N LEU A 698 -18.13 -22.89 21.54
CA LEU A 698 -17.27 -22.63 20.39
C LEU A 698 -15.79 -22.83 20.76
N GLY A 699 -15.35 -22.30 21.90
CA GLY A 699 -13.99 -22.50 22.39
C GLY A 699 -13.69 -23.96 22.71
N GLU A 700 -14.61 -24.69 23.35
CA GLU A 700 -14.47 -26.13 23.63
C GLU A 700 -14.31 -26.97 22.36
N SER A 701 -14.93 -26.55 21.26
CA SER A 701 -14.84 -27.25 19.97
C SER A 701 -13.49 -27.12 19.25
N LYS A 702 -12.63 -26.20 19.69
CA LYS A 702 -11.35 -25.90 19.04
C LYS A 702 -10.15 -26.45 19.81
N SER A 703 -9.19 -27.00 19.07
CA SER A 703 -7.89 -27.44 19.58
C SER A 703 -6.82 -26.36 19.52
N ASP A 704 -6.99 -25.36 18.64
CA ASP A 704 -6.05 -24.25 18.52
C ASP A 704 -6.14 -23.29 19.74
N PRO A 705 -5.04 -23.03 20.44
CA PRO A 705 -5.04 -22.17 21.62
C PRO A 705 -5.50 -20.72 21.37
N GLU A 706 -5.26 -20.16 20.18
CA GLU A 706 -5.65 -18.80 19.84
C GLU A 706 -7.16 -18.70 19.56
N GLU A 707 -7.72 -19.66 18.83
CA GLU A 707 -9.18 -19.74 18.63
C GLU A 707 -9.92 -19.97 19.97
N ARG A 708 -9.37 -20.82 20.84
CA ARG A 708 -9.89 -20.99 22.21
C ARG A 708 -9.85 -19.69 22.99
N TYR A 709 -8.73 -18.96 22.93
CA TYR A 709 -8.58 -17.65 23.56
C TYR A 709 -9.64 -16.67 23.06
N GLN A 710 -9.81 -16.51 21.75
CA GLN A 710 -10.75 -15.55 21.17
C GLN A 710 -12.18 -15.79 21.66
N ALA A 711 -12.63 -17.05 21.68
CA ALA A 711 -13.97 -17.38 22.13
C ALA A 711 -14.13 -17.26 23.67
N ILE A 712 -13.23 -17.85 24.45
CA ILE A 712 -13.37 -17.92 25.92
C ILE A 712 -13.09 -16.55 26.58
N ALA A 713 -12.17 -15.75 26.04
CA ALA A 713 -11.96 -14.39 26.51
C ALA A 713 -13.22 -13.52 26.33
N ALA A 714 -13.89 -13.61 25.18
CA ALA A 714 -15.16 -12.89 24.95
C ALA A 714 -16.26 -13.32 25.95
N ALA A 715 -16.33 -14.62 26.27
CA ALA A 715 -17.22 -15.11 27.33
C ALA A 715 -16.88 -14.52 28.70
N ALA A 716 -15.59 -14.52 29.07
CA ALA A 716 -15.12 -13.97 30.35
C ALA A 716 -15.37 -12.45 30.46
N GLU A 717 -15.15 -11.69 29.39
CA GLU A 717 -15.46 -10.27 29.32
C GLU A 717 -16.96 -10.01 29.49
N CYS A 718 -17.81 -10.82 28.83
CA CYS A 718 -19.25 -10.73 28.98
C CYS A 718 -19.68 -10.99 30.44
N VAL A 719 -19.10 -11.99 31.11
CA VAL A 719 -19.30 -12.24 32.55
C VAL A 719 -18.89 -11.02 33.37
N ARG A 720 -17.73 -10.43 33.09
CA ARG A 720 -17.22 -9.28 33.85
C ARG A 720 -18.08 -8.03 33.68
N LEU A 721 -18.50 -7.72 32.46
CA LEU A 721 -19.19 -6.48 32.11
C LEU A 721 -20.69 -6.53 32.40
N HIS A 722 -21.34 -7.67 32.13
CA HIS A 722 -22.80 -7.78 32.22
C HIS A 722 -23.30 -8.53 33.46
N GLN A 723 -22.48 -9.38 34.09
CA GLN A 723 -22.81 -10.02 35.38
C GLN A 723 -22.09 -9.38 36.57
N GLY A 724 -21.12 -8.50 36.34
CA GLY A 724 -20.35 -7.84 37.39
C GLY A 724 -19.50 -8.78 38.24
N ASN A 725 -19.21 -10.00 37.76
CA ASN A 725 -18.57 -11.06 38.54
C ASN A 725 -17.11 -11.30 38.11
N GLU A 726 -16.18 -10.60 38.76
CA GLU A 726 -14.74 -10.70 38.45
C GLU A 726 -14.17 -12.11 38.71
N ALA A 727 -14.50 -12.72 39.85
CA ALA A 727 -13.98 -14.05 40.21
C ALA A 727 -14.40 -15.12 39.19
N LYS A 728 -15.67 -15.09 38.76
CA LYS A 728 -16.19 -16.02 37.74
C LYS A 728 -15.57 -15.75 36.36
N ALA A 729 -15.35 -14.50 35.99
CA ALA A 729 -14.66 -14.16 34.75
C ALA A 729 -13.21 -14.69 34.75
N LEU A 730 -12.46 -14.46 35.83
CA LEU A 730 -11.09 -14.96 36.00
C LEU A 730 -10.99 -16.49 36.02
N GLU A 731 -12.01 -17.19 36.55
CA GLU A 731 -12.13 -18.65 36.47
C GLU A 731 -12.42 -19.11 35.05
N THR A 732 -13.29 -18.39 34.33
CA THR A 732 -13.65 -18.69 32.94
C THR A 732 -12.42 -18.66 32.03
N CYS A 733 -11.52 -17.69 32.23
CA CYS A 733 -10.25 -17.62 31.48
C CYS A 733 -9.39 -18.89 31.58
N ARG A 734 -9.46 -19.65 32.70
CA ARG A 734 -8.65 -20.88 32.87
C ARG A 734 -9.05 -21.99 31.89
N GLN A 735 -10.28 -21.95 31.37
CA GLN A 735 -10.77 -22.95 30.41
C GLN A 735 -10.03 -22.91 29.06
N ILE A 736 -9.28 -21.84 28.77
CA ILE A 736 -8.41 -21.76 27.59
C ILE A 736 -7.35 -22.87 27.63
N GLY A 737 -6.77 -23.14 28.81
CA GLY A 737 -5.89 -24.29 29.04
C GLY A 737 -4.46 -24.17 28.53
N ALA A 738 -4.04 -23.02 27.99
CA ALA A 738 -2.71 -22.81 27.44
C ALA A 738 -2.14 -21.44 27.82
N GLU A 739 -0.89 -21.39 28.28
CA GLU A 739 -0.14 -20.14 28.45
C GLU A 739 0.51 -19.72 27.13
N PRO A 740 0.68 -18.41 26.85
CA PRO A 740 0.32 -17.26 27.70
C PRO A 740 -1.15 -16.82 27.59
N TYR A 741 -1.97 -17.51 26.81
CA TYR A 741 -3.35 -17.09 26.49
C TYR A 741 -4.27 -17.00 27.72
N VAL A 742 -4.11 -17.91 28.70
CA VAL A 742 -4.84 -17.85 29.98
C VAL A 742 -4.53 -16.54 30.71
N LYS A 743 -3.24 -16.23 30.91
CA LYS A 743 -2.80 -14.98 31.54
C LYS A 743 -3.23 -13.75 30.76
N ALA A 744 -3.20 -13.79 29.43
CA ALA A 744 -3.65 -12.67 28.60
C ALA A 744 -5.16 -12.40 28.76
N ALA A 745 -5.99 -13.44 28.75
CA ALA A 745 -7.42 -13.28 28.97
C ALA A 745 -7.71 -12.71 30.37
N ARG A 746 -6.94 -13.14 31.38
CA ARG A 746 -7.03 -12.59 32.73
C ARG A 746 -6.60 -11.12 32.79
N ALA A 747 -5.53 -10.74 32.08
CA ALA A 747 -5.12 -9.35 31.93
C ALA A 747 -6.26 -8.49 31.33
N SER A 748 -6.97 -8.97 30.31
CA SER A 748 -8.16 -8.27 29.77
C SER A 748 -9.23 -8.02 30.83
N ILE A 749 -9.52 -9.00 31.70
CA ILE A 749 -10.47 -8.83 32.81
C ILE A 749 -9.98 -7.79 33.82
N TYR A 750 -8.67 -7.76 34.11
CA TYR A 750 -8.09 -6.82 35.04
C TYR A 750 -8.09 -5.37 34.55
N GLN A 751 -8.39 -5.08 33.28
CA GLN A 751 -8.60 -3.69 32.83
C GLN A 751 -9.72 -2.98 33.62
N TRP A 752 -10.68 -3.74 34.16
CA TRP A 752 -11.77 -3.21 34.99
C TRP A 752 -11.59 -3.46 36.49
N THR A 753 -10.43 -3.96 36.94
CA THR A 753 -10.24 -4.25 38.36
C THR A 753 -10.03 -2.99 39.19
N SER A 754 -10.45 -3.04 40.45
CA SER A 754 -10.17 -2.00 41.43
C SER A 754 -8.95 -2.31 42.31
N SER A 755 -8.31 -3.48 42.15
CA SER A 755 -7.22 -3.95 43.00
C SER A 755 -5.87 -3.98 42.25
N PRO A 756 -5.09 -2.89 42.26
CA PRO A 756 -3.78 -2.86 41.58
C PRO A 756 -2.78 -3.84 42.20
N LYS A 757 -2.92 -4.17 43.49
CA LYS A 757 -2.06 -5.15 44.16
C LYS A 757 -2.26 -6.57 43.63
N GLN A 758 -3.50 -6.94 43.28
CA GLN A 758 -3.80 -8.25 42.70
C GLN A 758 -3.18 -8.39 41.31
N VAL A 759 -3.21 -7.32 40.51
CA VAL A 759 -2.53 -7.28 39.22
C VAL A 759 -1.03 -7.49 39.37
N LEU A 760 -0.37 -6.77 40.28
CA LEU A 760 1.09 -6.93 40.47
C LEU A 760 1.47 -8.27 41.10
N ALA A 761 0.60 -8.89 41.90
CA ALA A 761 0.84 -10.24 42.40
C ALA A 761 0.91 -11.29 41.29
N GLU A 762 0.22 -11.05 40.17
CA GLU A 762 0.17 -11.95 39.03
C GLU A 762 1.17 -11.57 37.92
N PHE A 763 1.34 -10.27 37.65
CA PHE A 763 2.11 -9.78 36.50
C PHE A 763 3.37 -8.98 36.86
N GLY A 764 3.61 -8.68 38.14
CA GLY A 764 4.72 -7.82 38.57
C GLY A 764 6.08 -8.27 38.05
N ASP A 765 6.30 -9.59 38.05
CA ASP A 765 7.53 -10.23 37.58
C ASP A 765 7.38 -10.90 36.20
N GLU A 766 6.25 -10.75 35.52
CA GLU A 766 5.98 -11.42 34.24
C GLU A 766 6.84 -10.83 33.12
N ASP A 767 7.49 -11.70 32.35
CA ASP A 767 8.20 -11.32 31.13
C ASP A 767 7.27 -11.47 29.92
N PHE A 768 6.72 -10.34 29.47
CA PHE A 768 5.85 -10.29 28.29
C PHE A 768 6.62 -10.40 26.96
N SER A 769 7.95 -10.40 26.95
CA SER A 769 8.73 -10.46 25.69
C SER A 769 8.56 -11.78 24.93
N ALA A 770 8.17 -12.85 25.64
CA ALA A 770 7.88 -14.16 25.05
C ALA A 770 6.41 -14.33 24.61
N TRP A 771 5.54 -13.35 24.91
CA TRP A 771 4.11 -13.42 24.57
C TRP A 771 3.87 -12.96 23.12
N PRO A 772 2.78 -13.44 22.47
CA PRO A 772 2.27 -12.82 21.25
C PRO A 772 2.02 -11.31 21.47
N GLU A 773 2.44 -10.46 20.53
CA GLU A 773 2.48 -9.00 20.73
C GLU A 773 1.15 -8.37 21.16
N PRO A 774 -0.03 -8.72 20.58
CA PRO A 774 -1.29 -8.14 21.03
C PRO A 774 -1.58 -8.48 22.50
N LEU A 775 -1.20 -9.69 22.94
CA LEU A 775 -1.37 -10.13 24.32
C LEU A 775 -0.37 -9.44 25.25
N ALA A 776 0.88 -9.31 24.80
CA ALA A 776 1.93 -8.59 25.52
C ALA A 776 1.55 -7.11 25.75
N ALA A 777 0.96 -6.46 24.74
CA ALA A 777 0.45 -5.10 24.85
C ALA A 777 -0.60 -4.97 25.97
N VAL A 778 -1.57 -5.89 26.03
CA VAL A 778 -2.59 -5.91 27.09
C VAL A 778 -1.95 -6.12 28.46
N GLY A 779 -1.02 -7.08 28.57
CA GLY A 779 -0.28 -7.35 29.81
C GLY A 779 0.49 -6.13 30.33
N CYS A 780 1.29 -5.49 29.46
CA CYS A 780 2.00 -4.25 29.76
C CYS A 780 1.03 -3.12 30.16
N ALA A 781 -0.06 -2.90 29.43
CA ALA A 781 -1.01 -1.83 29.70
C ALA A 781 -1.61 -1.95 31.11
N VAL A 782 -2.01 -3.16 31.48
CA VAL A 782 -2.65 -3.46 32.77
C VAL A 782 -1.64 -3.37 33.92
N ARG A 783 -0.42 -3.88 33.74
CA ARG A 783 0.64 -3.75 34.73
C ARG A 783 1.05 -2.27 34.92
N GLY A 784 1.16 -1.52 33.83
CA GLY A 784 1.41 -0.08 33.86
C GLY A 784 0.31 0.69 34.57
N ALA A 785 -0.95 0.32 34.38
CA ALA A 785 -2.08 0.89 35.11
C ALA A 785 -1.99 0.62 36.62
N ALA A 786 -1.61 -0.60 37.02
CA ALA A 786 -1.42 -0.95 38.43
C ALA A 786 -0.26 -0.16 39.07
N HIS A 787 0.89 -0.08 38.39
CA HIS A 787 2.02 0.75 38.84
C HIS A 787 1.63 2.23 38.95
N PHE A 788 0.88 2.76 37.99
CA PHE A 788 0.40 4.14 38.03
C PHE A 788 -0.48 4.41 39.27
N GLN A 789 -1.44 3.51 39.55
CA GLN A 789 -2.32 3.62 40.72
C GLN A 789 -1.54 3.53 42.05
N LEU A 790 -0.46 2.74 42.08
CA LEU A 790 0.44 2.60 43.23
C LEU A 790 1.54 3.65 43.28
N LYS A 791 1.54 4.62 42.37
CA LYS A 791 2.51 5.72 42.26
C LYS A 791 3.96 5.27 41.96
N SER A 792 4.13 4.11 41.33
CA SER A 792 5.41 3.62 40.78
C SER A 792 5.63 4.22 39.38
N GLY A 793 6.07 5.49 39.34
CA GLY A 793 6.17 6.27 38.10
C GLY A 793 7.06 5.66 37.01
N PRO A 794 8.34 5.33 37.31
CA PRO A 794 9.24 4.75 36.31
C PRO A 794 8.75 3.42 35.72
N GLU A 795 8.22 2.51 36.55
CA GLU A 795 7.69 1.23 36.12
C GLU A 795 6.44 1.39 35.24
N ALA A 796 5.52 2.28 35.64
CA ALA A 796 4.36 2.62 34.83
C ALA A 796 4.76 3.19 33.46
N ALA A 797 5.73 4.10 33.45
CA ALA A 797 6.22 4.72 32.22
C ALA A 797 6.90 3.71 31.28
N ARG A 798 7.68 2.76 31.83
CA ARG A 798 8.27 1.65 31.06
C ARG A 798 7.19 0.81 30.39
N ASP A 799 6.15 0.42 31.13
CA ASP A 799 5.08 -0.43 30.62
C ASP A 799 4.18 0.29 29.60
N TYR A 800 3.85 1.57 29.81
CA TYR A 800 3.09 2.34 28.81
C TYR A 800 3.90 2.59 27.53
N LEU A 801 5.20 2.87 27.64
CA LEU A 801 6.07 2.98 26.47
C LEU A 801 6.16 1.64 25.72
N ARG A 802 6.26 0.52 26.44
CA ARG A 802 6.27 -0.81 25.81
C ARG A 802 4.93 -1.15 25.16
N THR A 803 3.81 -0.80 25.81
CA THR A 803 2.47 -0.93 25.22
C THR A 803 2.36 -0.12 23.94
N PHE A 804 2.84 1.13 23.92
CA PHE A 804 2.86 1.97 22.72
C PHE A 804 3.65 1.35 21.56
N GLN A 805 4.70 0.58 21.84
CA GLN A 805 5.52 -0.10 20.82
C GLN A 805 4.91 -1.43 20.32
N LEU A 806 4.02 -2.05 21.09
CA LEU A 806 3.43 -3.37 20.78
C LEU A 806 1.99 -3.26 20.26
N ALA A 807 1.22 -2.32 20.78
CA ALA A 807 -0.19 -2.13 20.45
C ALA A 807 -0.38 -1.49 19.06
N LYS A 808 -1.56 -1.69 18.48
CA LYS A 808 -1.98 -1.08 17.22
C LYS A 808 -3.19 -0.16 17.46
N THR A 809 -3.37 0.86 16.64
CA THR A 809 -4.58 1.71 16.60
C THR A 809 -4.91 2.44 17.93
N TYR A 810 -6.07 2.17 18.54
CA TYR A 810 -6.58 2.86 19.73
C TYR A 810 -5.71 2.62 20.98
N ASP A 811 -5.35 1.36 21.25
CA ASP A 811 -4.63 0.98 22.48
C ASP A 811 -3.23 1.58 22.52
N LYS A 812 -2.61 1.76 21.35
CA LYS A 812 -1.35 2.48 21.19
C LYS A 812 -1.47 3.92 21.70
N TRP A 813 -2.43 4.68 21.18
CA TRP A 813 -2.59 6.09 21.57
C TRP A 813 -3.14 6.25 22.98
N ALA A 814 -3.92 5.29 23.47
CA ALA A 814 -4.30 5.21 24.87
C ALA A 814 -3.06 5.08 25.76
N ALA A 815 -2.15 4.15 25.47
CA ALA A 815 -0.91 4.01 26.21
C ALA A 815 -0.02 5.26 26.13
N PHE A 816 0.06 5.91 24.98
CA PHE A 816 0.84 7.14 24.81
C PHE A 816 0.27 8.31 25.62
N GLN A 817 -1.06 8.46 25.65
CA GLN A 817 -1.72 9.43 26.51
C GLN A 817 -1.40 9.14 27.98
N ARG A 818 -1.45 7.87 28.40
CA ARG A 818 -1.13 7.44 29.77
C ARG A 818 0.34 7.61 30.13
N LEU A 819 1.25 7.54 29.15
CA LEU A 819 2.64 7.94 29.32
C LEU A 819 2.73 9.42 29.66
N GLY A 820 2.00 10.29 28.95
CA GLY A 820 1.87 11.71 29.29
C GLY A 820 1.33 11.95 30.70
N ASP A 821 0.30 11.22 31.12
CA ASP A 821 -0.21 11.25 32.50
C ASP A 821 0.89 10.91 33.52
N THR A 822 1.71 9.92 33.21
CA THR A 822 2.78 9.45 34.08
C THR A 822 3.89 10.49 34.19
N CYS A 823 4.29 11.09 33.06
CA CYS A 823 5.25 12.20 33.01
C CYS A 823 4.79 13.37 33.89
N TRP A 824 3.51 13.76 33.78
CA TRP A 824 2.98 14.87 34.57
C TRP A 824 2.81 14.53 36.05
N LYS A 825 2.07 13.46 36.35
CA LYS A 825 1.53 13.22 37.70
C LYS A 825 2.49 12.47 38.62
N LEU A 826 3.44 11.71 38.07
CA LEU A 826 4.33 10.82 38.84
C LEU A 826 5.82 11.10 38.64
N LEU A 827 6.22 11.77 37.55
CA LEU A 827 7.63 12.01 37.22
C LEU A 827 8.04 13.49 37.21
N ASP A 828 7.10 14.40 37.43
CA ASP A 828 7.34 15.85 37.48
C ASP A 828 8.00 16.41 36.20
N ASP A 829 7.59 15.90 35.03
CA ASP A 829 8.02 16.39 33.72
C ASP A 829 6.82 16.91 32.90
N PRO A 830 6.31 18.12 33.23
CA PRO A 830 5.16 18.68 32.54
C PRO A 830 5.47 19.05 31.08
N VAL A 831 6.74 19.30 30.73
CA VAL A 831 7.15 19.64 29.37
C VAL A 831 7.03 18.40 28.47
N LEU A 832 7.55 17.26 28.93
CA LEU A 832 7.41 16.00 28.20
C LEU A 832 5.94 15.53 28.15
N ALA A 833 5.18 15.77 29.23
CA ALA A 833 3.75 15.46 29.25
C ALA A 833 2.95 16.25 28.22
N GLU A 834 3.17 17.57 28.13
CA GLU A 834 2.51 18.41 27.12
C GLU A 834 2.84 17.94 25.71
N ALA A 835 4.11 17.61 25.43
CA ALA A 835 4.53 17.06 24.14
C ALA A 835 3.79 15.75 23.79
N CYS A 836 3.70 14.82 24.75
CA CYS A 836 2.93 13.58 24.58
C CYS A 836 1.45 13.85 24.25
N TYR A 837 0.80 14.77 24.97
CA TYR A 837 -0.60 15.10 24.71
C TYR A 837 -0.80 15.76 23.36
N ARG A 838 0.05 16.73 22.99
CA ARG A 838 -0.03 17.41 21.69
C ARG A 838 0.15 16.44 20.53
N LYS A 839 1.10 15.51 20.63
CA LYS A 839 1.28 14.46 19.61
C LYS A 839 0.08 13.52 19.54
N CYS A 840 -0.48 13.10 20.68
CA CYS A 840 -1.70 12.28 20.70
C CYS A 840 -2.92 13.01 20.11
N MET A 841 -3.07 14.32 20.37
CA MET A 841 -4.12 15.15 19.76
C MET A 841 -3.95 15.33 18.25
N SER A 842 -2.71 15.48 17.78
CA SER A 842 -2.39 15.62 16.36
C SER A 842 -2.73 14.35 15.58
N ASP A 843 -2.21 13.21 16.06
CA ASP A 843 -2.27 11.96 15.30
C ASP A 843 -3.56 11.17 15.56
N PHE A 844 -4.29 11.49 16.63
CA PHE A 844 -5.49 10.75 17.04
C PHE A 844 -6.58 11.62 17.69
N GLY A 845 -6.71 12.88 17.28
CA GLY A 845 -7.55 13.88 17.94
C GLY A 845 -9.07 13.63 17.93
N GLY A 846 -9.57 12.83 16.98
CA GLY A 846 -11.00 12.47 16.89
C GLY A 846 -11.38 11.27 17.76
N GLY A 847 -10.42 10.44 18.16
CA GLY A 847 -10.64 9.28 19.02
C GLY A 847 -10.57 9.62 20.51
N TRP A 848 -11.14 8.76 21.35
CA TRP A 848 -11.17 8.97 22.80
C TRP A 848 -9.78 9.23 23.45
N PRO A 849 -8.66 8.60 23.03
CA PRO A 849 -7.35 8.92 23.59
C PRO A 849 -6.90 10.35 23.32
N GLY A 850 -7.11 10.86 22.10
CA GLY A 850 -6.79 12.23 21.73
C GLY A 850 -7.69 13.25 22.43
N LEU A 851 -8.98 12.92 22.59
CA LEU A 851 -9.91 13.74 23.38
C LEU A 851 -9.53 13.76 24.87
N GLN A 852 -9.14 12.62 25.44
CA GLN A 852 -8.65 12.56 26.82
C GLN A 852 -7.31 13.32 26.98
N ALA A 853 -6.39 13.19 26.02
CA ALA A 853 -5.15 13.95 26.00
C ALA A 853 -5.41 15.46 25.95
N ARG A 854 -6.44 15.91 25.23
CA ARG A 854 -6.87 17.31 25.20
C ARG A 854 -7.36 17.80 26.54
N VAL A 855 -8.20 17.01 27.24
CA VAL A 855 -8.63 17.34 28.60
C VAL A 855 -7.43 17.49 29.53
N ASN A 856 -6.53 16.50 29.53
CA ASN A 856 -5.39 16.50 30.43
C ASN A 856 -4.39 17.61 30.09
N CYS A 857 -4.20 17.94 28.81
CA CYS A 857 -3.37 19.05 28.36
C CYS A 857 -3.95 20.40 28.82
N GLY A 858 -5.26 20.62 28.65
CA GLY A 858 -5.92 21.83 29.12
C GLY A 858 -5.83 21.99 30.65
N GLU A 859 -5.99 20.90 31.41
CA GLU A 859 -5.80 20.91 32.87
C GLU A 859 -4.33 21.22 33.25
N LEU A 860 -3.36 20.60 32.58
CA LEU A 860 -1.94 20.86 32.78
C LEU A 860 -1.61 22.34 32.51
N LEU A 861 -2.03 22.88 31.37
CA LEU A 861 -1.81 24.28 30.99
C LEU A 861 -2.46 25.25 31.99
N CYS A 862 -3.68 24.94 32.44
CA CYS A 862 -4.36 25.70 33.48
C CYS A 862 -3.58 25.69 34.80
N SER A 863 -3.02 24.54 35.20
CA SER A 863 -2.20 24.42 36.42
C SER A 863 -0.90 25.25 36.35
N GLN A 864 -0.41 25.52 35.13
CA GLN A 864 0.73 26.39 34.85
C GLN A 864 0.34 27.86 34.64
N GLN A 865 -0.92 28.23 34.88
CA GLN A 865 -1.46 29.58 34.64
C GLN A 865 -1.39 30.04 33.18
N ARG A 866 -1.24 29.11 32.23
CA ARG A 866 -1.27 29.36 30.78
C ARG A 866 -2.71 29.30 30.28
N TYR A 867 -3.53 30.23 30.77
CA TYR A 867 -4.98 30.17 30.59
C TYR A 867 -5.43 30.28 29.13
N ASP A 868 -4.78 31.13 28.32
CA ASP A 868 -5.17 31.31 26.92
C ASP A 868 -4.82 30.07 26.08
N ASP A 869 -3.64 29.48 26.29
CA ASP A 869 -3.25 28.19 25.68
C ASP A 869 -4.24 27.08 26.06
N ALA A 870 -4.70 27.05 27.32
CA ALA A 870 -5.67 26.07 27.79
C ALA A 870 -7.03 26.24 27.10
N LEU A 871 -7.51 27.49 26.94
CA LEU A 871 -8.74 27.79 26.21
C LEU A 871 -8.63 27.40 24.73
N GLU A 872 -7.50 27.72 24.07
CA GLU A 872 -7.24 27.32 22.70
C GLU A 872 -7.22 25.79 22.56
N CYS A 873 -6.61 25.10 23.51
CA CYS A 873 -6.58 23.64 23.58
C CYS A 873 -8.00 23.05 23.58
N TYR A 874 -8.90 23.53 24.44
CA TYR A 874 -10.29 23.05 24.46
C TYR A 874 -11.07 23.45 23.19
N ALA A 875 -10.90 24.68 22.72
CA ALA A 875 -11.59 25.21 21.54
C ALA A 875 -11.23 24.43 20.26
N GLY A 876 -10.00 23.94 20.14
CA GLY A 876 -9.51 23.13 19.02
C GLY A 876 -10.06 21.70 18.96
N SER A 877 -10.99 21.29 19.85
CA SER A 877 -11.62 19.97 19.79
C SER A 877 -12.39 19.75 18.48
N PRO A 878 -12.21 18.62 17.78
CA PRO A 878 -13.00 18.28 16.59
C PRO A 878 -14.45 17.89 16.94
N VAL A 879 -14.71 17.52 18.20
CA VAL A 879 -16.03 17.17 18.70
C VAL A 879 -16.62 18.35 19.48
N LYS A 880 -17.85 18.73 19.14
CA LYS A 880 -18.58 19.85 19.77
C LYS A 880 -19.79 19.42 20.62
N GLY A 881 -20.19 18.15 20.59
CA GLY A 881 -21.35 17.62 21.31
C GLY A 881 -21.09 16.28 22.01
N GLY A 882 -22.11 15.72 22.65
CA GLY A 882 -21.99 14.46 23.40
C GLY A 882 -21.09 14.57 24.64
N THR A 883 -20.77 13.42 25.24
CA THR A 883 -19.98 13.33 26.48
C THR A 883 -18.64 14.07 26.39
N TRP A 884 -17.92 13.95 25.27
CA TRP A 884 -16.63 14.62 25.09
C TRP A 884 -16.76 16.14 24.88
N GLY A 885 -17.77 16.60 24.14
CA GLY A 885 -18.06 18.03 24.01
C GLY A 885 -18.34 18.67 25.38
N VAL A 886 -19.08 17.97 26.25
CA VAL A 886 -19.32 18.39 27.63
C VAL A 886 -18.01 18.46 28.44
N SER A 887 -17.13 17.47 28.33
CA SER A 887 -15.82 17.49 29.01
C SER A 887 -14.98 18.70 28.61
N MET A 888 -15.00 19.09 27.32
CA MET A 888 -14.30 20.30 26.86
C MET A 888 -14.89 21.57 27.46
N LEU A 889 -16.23 21.67 27.54
CA LEU A 889 -16.91 22.82 28.15
C LEU A 889 -16.64 22.92 29.66
N ILE A 890 -16.65 21.78 30.37
CA ILE A 890 -16.28 21.73 31.80
C ILE A 890 -14.83 22.20 31.98
N GLY A 891 -13.91 21.74 31.12
CA GLY A 891 -12.52 22.18 31.11
C GLY A 891 -12.37 23.70 30.88
N THR A 892 -13.04 24.23 29.85
CA THR A 892 -13.10 25.67 29.57
C THR A 892 -13.64 26.47 30.76
N ALA A 893 -14.69 25.98 31.43
CA ALA A 893 -15.22 26.62 32.61
C ALA A 893 -14.22 26.63 33.78
N LYS A 894 -13.52 25.52 34.03
CA LYS A 894 -12.45 25.45 35.04
C LYS A 894 -11.34 26.47 34.77
N VAL A 895 -10.96 26.66 33.50
CA VAL A 895 -9.98 27.68 33.10
C VAL A 895 -10.49 29.09 33.38
N HIS A 896 -11.75 29.39 33.04
CA HIS A 896 -12.35 30.69 33.35
C HIS A 896 -12.41 30.95 34.87
N ILE A 897 -12.76 29.94 35.67
CA ILE A 897 -12.75 30.03 37.14
C ILE A 897 -11.33 30.35 37.63
N ALA A 898 -10.32 29.60 37.20
CA ALA A 898 -8.93 29.81 37.59
C ALA A 898 -8.40 31.19 37.18
N ALA A 899 -8.85 31.71 36.04
CA ALA A 899 -8.52 33.03 35.52
C ALA A 899 -9.37 34.18 36.11
N GLY A 900 -10.29 33.92 37.04
CA GLY A 900 -11.17 34.94 37.65
C GLY A 900 -12.30 35.45 36.73
N ARG A 901 -12.55 34.80 35.59
CA ARG A 901 -13.57 35.15 34.58
C ARG A 901 -14.93 34.51 34.90
N LYS A 902 -15.57 34.97 35.98
CA LYS A 902 -16.78 34.32 36.54
C LYS A 902 -17.97 34.29 35.55
N THR A 903 -18.19 35.36 34.79
CA THR A 903 -19.33 35.46 33.86
C THR A 903 -19.24 34.43 32.75
N GLU A 904 -18.04 34.27 32.19
CA GLU A 904 -17.70 33.33 31.13
C GLU A 904 -17.76 31.88 31.64
N ALA A 905 -17.30 31.62 32.86
CA ALA A 905 -17.42 30.31 33.50
C ALA A 905 -18.89 29.88 33.64
N VAL A 906 -19.75 30.76 34.16
CA VAL A 906 -21.19 30.47 34.33
C VAL A 906 -21.88 30.24 32.99
N ALA A 907 -21.58 31.05 31.97
CA ALA A 907 -22.13 30.87 30.64
C ALA A 907 -21.73 29.51 30.05
N THR A 908 -20.46 29.13 30.19
CA THR A 908 -19.92 27.86 29.68
C THR A 908 -20.53 26.64 30.41
N LEU A 909 -20.69 26.71 31.74
CA LEU A 909 -21.31 25.63 32.52
C LEU A 909 -22.80 25.43 32.16
N LYS A 910 -23.53 26.52 31.92
CA LYS A 910 -24.92 26.45 31.42
C LYS A 910 -24.98 25.81 30.04
N GLN A 911 -24.04 26.13 29.16
CA GLN A 911 -23.90 25.47 27.86
C GLN A 911 -23.60 23.97 28.00
N ALA A 912 -22.71 23.59 28.92
CA ALA A 912 -22.41 22.18 29.20
C ALA A 912 -23.66 21.41 29.64
N LEU A 913 -24.44 21.97 30.59
CA LEU A 913 -25.70 21.38 31.07
C LEU A 913 -26.78 21.25 29.98
N ALA A 914 -26.76 22.12 28.97
CA ALA A 914 -27.70 22.10 27.85
C ALA A 914 -27.28 21.14 26.71
N THR A 915 -26.07 20.60 26.75
CA THR A 915 -25.55 19.73 25.68
C THR A 915 -26.20 18.34 25.74
N PHE A 916 -26.72 17.87 24.59
CA PHE A 916 -27.24 16.51 24.45
C PHE A 916 -26.13 15.46 24.65
N GLY A 917 -26.41 14.44 25.46
CA GLY A 917 -25.44 13.36 25.78
C GLY A 917 -24.56 13.61 27.02
N ILE A 918 -24.92 14.56 27.88
CA ILE A 918 -24.28 14.77 29.19
C ILE A 918 -24.49 13.56 30.12
N MET A 919 -23.41 13.12 30.79
CA MET A 919 -23.46 12.00 31.74
C MET A 919 -23.84 12.46 33.16
N PRO A 920 -24.44 11.60 34.01
CA PRO A 920 -24.84 11.98 35.37
C PRO A 920 -23.71 12.58 36.23
N HIS A 921 -22.48 12.05 36.11
CA HIS A 921 -21.33 12.57 36.84
C HIS A 921 -20.88 13.96 36.35
N GLN A 922 -20.94 14.21 35.03
CA GLN A 922 -20.62 15.52 34.45
C GLN A 922 -21.66 16.57 34.84
N LYS A 923 -22.94 16.19 34.87
CA LYS A 923 -24.01 17.07 35.35
C LYS A 923 -23.76 17.51 36.80
N LYS A 924 -23.43 16.54 37.67
CA LYS A 924 -23.09 16.80 39.07
C LYS A 924 -21.86 17.70 39.20
N GLU A 925 -20.85 17.50 38.37
CA GLU A 925 -19.65 18.35 38.32
C GLU A 925 -19.99 19.79 37.93
N CYS A 926 -20.80 19.99 36.88
CA CYS A 926 -21.27 21.32 36.47
C CYS A 926 -22.05 22.03 37.59
N GLU A 927 -22.99 21.32 38.23
CA GLU A 927 -23.76 21.86 39.36
C GLU A 927 -22.86 22.24 40.54
N THR A 928 -21.82 21.44 40.81
CA THR A 928 -20.83 21.72 41.86
C THR A 928 -20.01 22.97 41.52
N LEU A 929 -19.55 23.11 40.28
CA LEU A 929 -18.78 24.28 39.83
C LEU A 929 -19.62 25.57 39.80
N LEU A 930 -20.93 25.46 39.51
CA LEU A 930 -21.87 26.60 39.58
C LEU A 930 -22.18 27.04 41.02
N ALA A 931 -22.07 26.13 41.99
CA ALA A 931 -22.32 26.40 43.40
C ALA A 931 -21.08 26.94 44.15
N ALA A 932 -19.90 26.91 43.52
CA ALA A 932 -18.67 27.46 44.11
C ALA A 932 -18.72 29.02 44.13
N PRO A 933 -18.40 29.68 45.27
CA PRO A 933 -18.61 31.12 45.45
C PRO A 933 -17.71 32.05 44.61
#